data_AF-A0A4S2LRU9-F1
#
_entry.id   AF-A0A4S2LRU9-F1
#
_cell.length_a   1.000
_cell.length_b   1.000
_cell.length_c   1.000
_cell.angle_alpha   90.00
_cell.angle_beta   90.00
_cell.angle_gamma   90.00
#
_symmetry.space_group_name_H-M   'P 1'
#
loop_
_entity.id
_entity.type
_entity.pdbx_description
1 polymer ?
#
loop_
_entity_poly.entity_id
_entity_poly.type
_entity_poly.pdbx_seq_one_letter_code
_entity_poly.pdbx_strand_id
1 'polypeptide(L)'
;MSYYFALCGENRRIMWIFFIFLCSAASAELTDSLEKDFLAWANDLEKSLSELQAITGENVLHNKIKLAAEEAYRTRTHREPTGCYLRAKAIALTPSILSPNSTQNCSDKLFLDMERNALFENTYVSLNYSVAHVPTNVYDLSKTIVSVGNWTGALDAVFRENAASDPTLKWQYFGSSTGFFQFYPGSMWEVQLDELRLDFFDCRSQPWYLSASSYAKEMLILVDKSGSMKGRSDIISNATVTEILNTLTENDFFNIIMFTDTPRYADPAIQDRLIQAFKYNKDRMVRRFQNFNPNGTAHYERALTEAFSLMNKTRENQTNSKHCSQMLMIITDSVPDSYKELLEKLDPDKNVRIFVYLLGQHSYAEPYVEELACLNRGYAVTIATLADVKENVLKYLNVVARSNAILNHGFITWSGVTVQQFNLKRLTPDNFTMQFITPAYKLRSMHSEPSDSASDIKLEEPKIDTMIALKEEEPVMYTSVAEAVYDRTKKAMRLKQGNLLGVAGIDVPLQSFRDALRGWQAGVNNYLFAVDNNGFVLFHPGYRPVYKSTLKSHYQNVDLNEVEVPQDVKIDPNTGTPDYATPLRETMIERERKTNELPAQIVTDNFHTTFQATRKYFSTPLEQTPFTLGLAVQWNAETGRGDPIPEFVGARAMANEEVKRSDMDRFAPIYAEDTGSDCSAIHNHSHQGATLSPYQFCQFDQALAALWQADPICALRRILLDGELQQRMMCDMDYLLQIRLDAKETQPLQKFWTQVHSSPLISKWGVQQAFSFHHSGLIRFHNFSSPVYPNFIKDHIFGVEDPLYAETVLTNQYFHAQKLTVFHPPPNDRKFSLKPSCYWFLVDSRLI
;
A
#
# COMPACT_ATOMS: atom_id res chain seq x y z
N MET A 1 -12.88 46.12 16.58
CA MET A 1 -14.12 45.43 16.20
C MET A 1 -14.95 46.37 15.34
N SER A 2 -14.71 46.34 14.03
CA SER A 2 -15.48 47.12 13.06
C SER A 2 -16.32 46.13 12.26
N TYR A 3 -17.64 46.24 12.37
CA TYR A 3 -18.60 45.29 11.81
C TYR A 3 -19.05 45.76 10.42
N TYR A 4 -19.01 44.88 9.43
CA TYR A 4 -19.63 45.12 8.12
C TYR A 4 -20.70 44.08 7.81
N PHE A 5 -21.89 44.57 7.44
CA PHE A 5 -23.00 43.81 6.85
C PHE A 5 -22.86 43.80 5.31
N ALA A 6 -23.33 42.75 4.65
CA ALA A 6 -23.59 42.77 3.20
C ALA A 6 -24.97 42.17 2.85
N LEU A 7 -25.73 42.92 2.05
CA LEU A 7 -27.09 42.73 1.52
C LEU A 7 -27.04 42.05 0.13
N CYS A 8 -28.00 41.23 -0.35
CA CYS A 8 -29.31 41.53 -0.97
C CYS A 8 -29.84 40.16 -1.52
N GLY A 9 -31.13 39.83 -1.64
CA GLY A 9 -32.17 40.38 -2.52
C GLY A 9 -32.94 39.21 -3.18
N GLU A 10 -34.24 39.38 -3.46
CA GLU A 10 -35.21 38.31 -3.75
C GLU A 10 -34.93 37.50 -5.03
N ASN A 11 -34.33 36.30 -4.90
CA ASN A 11 -34.84 35.04 -5.48
C ASN A 11 -33.89 33.86 -5.21
N ARG A 12 -34.32 32.97 -4.30
CA ARG A 12 -34.00 31.54 -4.18
C ARG A 12 -32.53 31.13 -4.42
N ARG A 13 -31.65 31.37 -3.45
CA ARG A 13 -30.42 30.57 -3.23
C ARG A 13 -30.22 30.36 -1.72
N ILE A 14 -29.93 29.13 -1.32
CA ILE A 14 -29.69 28.73 0.08
C ILE A 14 -28.29 29.22 0.47
N MET A 15 -28.19 29.91 1.60
CA MET A 15 -26.96 30.49 2.11
C MET A 15 -26.47 29.70 3.32
N TRP A 16 -25.18 29.39 3.37
CA TRP A 16 -24.48 28.91 4.56
C TRP A 16 -23.60 30.08 5.04
N ILE A 17 -23.34 30.25 6.34
CA ILE A 17 -22.57 31.41 6.85
C ILE A 17 -21.32 30.90 7.55
N PHE A 18 -20.15 31.45 7.18
CA PHE A 18 -18.84 30.96 7.57
C PHE A 18 -17.98 32.02 8.22
N PHE A 19 -17.12 31.58 9.12
CA PHE A 19 -15.96 32.30 9.64
C PHE A 19 -14.82 31.27 9.76
N ILE A 20 -13.77 31.39 8.95
CA ILE A 20 -12.46 30.79 9.20
C ILE A 20 -11.76 31.78 10.13
N PHE A 21 -11.25 31.31 11.27
CA PHE A 21 -10.23 32.03 12.02
C PHE A 21 -8.88 31.40 11.67
N LEU A 22 -8.15 32.01 10.72
CA LEU A 22 -6.69 32.00 10.74
C LEU A 22 -6.30 32.71 12.04
N CYS A 23 -5.90 31.91 13.03
CA CYS A 23 -5.16 32.45 14.14
C CYS A 23 -3.90 33.10 13.55
N SER A 24 -3.60 34.32 13.98
CA SER A 24 -2.41 35.05 13.58
C SER A 24 -1.16 34.28 14.00
N ALA A 25 -0.66 33.39 13.15
CA ALA A 25 0.77 33.12 13.13
C ALA A 25 1.40 34.41 12.59
N ALA A 26 2.27 35.02 13.39
CA ALA A 26 3.10 36.11 12.92
C ALA A 26 3.76 35.67 11.60
N SER A 27 3.50 36.40 10.52
CA SER A 27 4.13 36.15 9.24
C SER A 27 5.61 36.49 9.36
N ALA A 28 6.45 35.50 9.68
CA ALA A 28 7.87 35.65 9.47
C ALA A 28 8.12 35.70 7.96
N GLU A 29 8.76 36.78 7.52
CA GLU A 29 9.13 36.98 6.12
C GLU A 29 10.22 35.97 5.73
N LEU A 30 9.93 35.12 4.73
CA LEU A 30 10.84 34.05 4.33
C LEU A 30 11.94 34.57 3.39
N THR A 31 13.19 34.51 3.85
CA THR A 31 14.42 34.60 3.03
C THR A 31 15.24 33.30 3.17
N ASP A 32 16.51 33.29 2.75
CA ASP A 32 17.48 32.17 2.70
C ASP A 32 17.58 31.24 3.96
N SER A 33 16.83 31.48 5.05
CA SER A 33 16.70 30.53 6.16
C SER A 33 15.88 29.28 5.80
N LEU A 34 15.08 29.31 4.74
CA LEU A 34 14.15 28.23 4.37
C LEU A 34 14.85 26.91 4.04
N GLU A 35 16.03 26.94 3.41
CA GLU A 35 16.82 25.71 3.18
C GLU A 35 17.35 25.15 4.50
N LYS A 36 17.72 26.00 5.45
CA LYS A 36 18.21 25.60 6.77
C LYS A 36 17.10 25.09 7.68
N ASP A 37 15.92 25.71 7.61
CA ASP A 37 14.72 25.30 8.34
C ASP A 37 14.11 24.03 7.72
N PHE A 38 14.11 23.91 6.39
CA PHE A 38 13.77 22.68 5.67
C PHE A 38 14.76 21.56 5.97
N LEU A 39 16.07 21.82 6.03
CA LEU A 39 17.07 20.82 6.42
C LEU A 39 16.93 20.45 7.90
N ALA A 40 16.59 21.40 8.78
CA ALA A 40 16.29 21.10 10.18
C ALA A 40 15.04 20.23 10.31
N TRP A 41 14.00 20.49 9.51
CA TRP A 41 12.83 19.62 9.39
C TRP A 41 13.12 18.28 8.76
N ALA A 42 13.91 18.22 7.69
CA ALA A 42 14.37 16.98 7.09
C ALA A 42 15.19 16.17 8.10
N ASN A 43 15.98 16.81 8.95
CA ASN A 43 16.72 16.17 10.03
C ASN A 43 15.79 15.75 11.19
N ASP A 44 14.81 16.57 11.59
CA ASP A 44 13.80 16.23 12.61
C ASP A 44 12.85 15.13 12.12
N LEU A 45 12.65 15.05 10.82
CA LEU A 45 11.90 14.03 10.13
C LEU A 45 12.73 12.77 9.93
N GLU A 46 14.00 12.85 9.54
CA GLU A 46 14.96 11.74 9.57
C GLU A 46 15.05 11.19 10.99
N LYS A 47 14.99 12.06 12.01
CA LYS A 47 14.90 11.69 13.42
C LYS A 47 13.56 11.02 13.75
N SER A 48 12.43 11.56 13.31
CA SER A 48 11.09 10.96 13.53
C SER A 48 10.91 9.63 12.77
N LEU A 49 11.51 9.48 11.59
CA LEU A 49 11.61 8.24 10.82
C LEU A 49 12.61 7.26 11.47
N SER A 50 13.67 7.75 12.11
CA SER A 50 14.56 6.91 12.93
C SER A 50 13.88 6.46 14.23
N GLU A 51 12.91 7.22 14.72
CA GLU A 51 12.03 6.89 15.85
C GLU A 51 10.89 5.95 15.45
N LEU A 52 10.59 5.76 14.16
CA LEU A 52 9.89 4.59 13.65
C LEU A 52 10.85 3.38 13.77
N GLN A 53 10.98 2.87 15.00
CA GLN A 53 11.85 1.76 15.41
C GLN A 53 11.70 0.49 14.52
N ALA A 54 10.65 0.40 13.70
CA ALA A 54 10.42 -0.64 12.71
C ALA A 54 11.29 -0.55 11.44
N ILE A 55 11.85 0.62 11.12
CA ILE A 55 12.31 0.94 9.75
C ILE A 55 13.85 1.01 9.66
N THR A 56 14.57 1.47 10.69
CA THR A 56 16.03 1.73 10.60
C THR A 56 16.79 1.52 11.93
N GLY A 57 17.89 0.75 11.93
CA GLY A 57 18.77 0.51 13.10
C GLY A 57 19.48 -0.86 13.08
N GLU A 58 20.36 -1.16 14.03
CA GLU A 58 21.01 -2.49 14.14
C GLU A 58 20.13 -3.55 14.85
N ASN A 59 19.12 -3.12 15.62
CA ASN A 59 18.19 -3.96 16.40
C ASN A 59 16.79 -4.06 15.76
N VAL A 60 16.70 -4.22 14.43
CA VAL A 60 15.40 -4.19 13.71
C VAL A 60 14.56 -5.45 13.92
N LEU A 61 13.24 -5.26 14.05
CA LEU A 61 12.24 -6.31 14.27
C LEU A 61 12.24 -7.40 13.18
N HIS A 62 12.44 -7.04 11.89
CA HIS A 62 12.50 -8.02 10.80
C HIS A 62 13.77 -8.89 10.86
N ASN A 63 14.90 -8.31 11.28
CA ASN A 63 16.16 -9.03 11.45
C ASN A 63 16.06 -10.04 12.61
N LYS A 64 15.33 -9.71 13.68
CA LYS A 64 15.02 -10.69 14.75
C LYS A 64 14.28 -11.92 14.19
N ILE A 65 13.29 -11.72 13.32
CA ILE A 65 12.55 -12.83 12.69
C ILE A 65 13.49 -13.67 11.81
N LYS A 66 14.33 -13.03 10.99
CA LYS A 66 15.32 -13.72 10.17
C LYS A 66 16.27 -14.57 11.01
N LEU A 67 16.92 -13.98 12.01
CA LEU A 67 17.89 -14.68 12.85
C LEU A 67 17.25 -15.86 13.60
N ALA A 68 16.03 -15.67 14.11
CA ALA A 68 15.27 -16.72 14.76
C ALA A 68 14.93 -17.87 13.78
N ALA A 69 14.57 -17.55 12.54
CA ALA A 69 14.27 -18.55 11.52
C ALA A 69 15.53 -19.36 11.12
N GLU A 70 16.67 -18.69 10.92
CA GLU A 70 17.94 -19.37 10.63
C GLU A 70 18.36 -20.30 11.80
N GLU A 71 18.16 -19.85 13.04
CA GLU A 71 18.49 -20.64 14.24
C GLU A 71 17.54 -21.82 14.45
N ALA A 72 16.24 -21.60 14.30
CA ALA A 72 15.22 -22.65 14.41
C ALA A 72 15.45 -23.75 13.37
N TYR A 73 15.76 -23.37 12.13
CA TYR A 73 16.11 -24.33 11.09
C TYR A 73 17.43 -25.07 11.40
N ARG A 74 18.42 -24.40 12.00
CA ARG A 74 19.72 -25.00 12.37
C ARG A 74 19.61 -26.03 13.49
N THR A 75 18.75 -25.77 14.47
CA THR A 75 18.60 -26.58 15.69
C THR A 75 17.57 -27.70 15.54
N ARG A 76 16.85 -27.75 14.42
CA ARG A 76 15.82 -28.77 14.18
C ARG A 76 16.36 -30.18 14.26
N THR A 77 15.53 -31.09 14.78
CA THR A 77 15.88 -32.51 14.87
C THR A 77 15.65 -33.20 13.51
N HIS A 78 16.46 -34.20 13.17
CA HIS A 78 16.24 -34.97 11.92
C HIS A 78 15.00 -35.88 11.95
N ARG A 79 14.40 -36.08 13.12
CA ARG A 79 13.15 -36.84 13.35
C ARG A 79 12.17 -35.95 14.06
N GLU A 80 11.64 -34.99 13.33
CA GLU A 80 10.64 -34.07 13.84
C GLU A 80 9.38 -34.85 14.26
N PRO A 81 8.81 -34.57 15.45
CA PRO A 81 7.51 -35.12 15.80
C PRO A 81 6.48 -34.64 14.76
N THR A 82 5.52 -35.50 14.41
CA THR A 82 4.35 -35.14 13.59
C THR A 82 3.41 -34.26 14.41
N GLY A 83 3.83 -33.01 14.68
CA GLY A 83 3.00 -31.97 15.27
C GLY A 83 2.16 -31.29 14.19
N CYS A 84 0.97 -30.82 14.56
CA CYS A 84 0.11 -30.04 13.69
C CYS A 84 0.41 -28.54 13.89
N TYR A 85 0.44 -27.78 12.80
CA TYR A 85 0.51 -26.31 12.85
C TYR A 85 -0.90 -25.70 12.70
N LEU A 86 -1.06 -24.43 13.10
CA LEU A 86 -2.33 -23.71 12.99
C LEU A 86 -2.58 -23.29 11.54
N ARG A 87 -3.63 -23.83 10.93
CA ARG A 87 -3.98 -23.57 9.52
C ARG A 87 -5.01 -22.46 9.40
N ALA A 88 -4.67 -21.37 8.72
CA ALA A 88 -5.52 -20.19 8.57
C ALA A 88 -6.86 -20.50 7.85
N LYS A 89 -6.85 -21.50 6.95
CA LYS A 89 -8.02 -21.99 6.20
C LYS A 89 -8.89 -22.99 6.99
N ALA A 90 -8.42 -23.48 8.13
CA ALA A 90 -9.09 -24.51 8.93
C ALA A 90 -9.24 -24.09 10.41
N ILE A 91 -9.60 -22.84 10.64
CA ILE A 91 -9.93 -22.31 11.96
C ILE A 91 -11.40 -22.60 12.29
N ALA A 92 -11.67 -23.05 13.52
CA ALA A 92 -13.00 -23.10 14.10
C ALA A 92 -13.26 -21.83 14.93
N LEU A 93 -14.43 -21.22 14.74
CA LEU A 93 -14.84 -20.00 15.46
C LEU A 93 -15.43 -20.30 16.85
N THR A 94 -15.80 -21.56 17.10
CA THR A 94 -16.37 -21.99 18.38
C THR A 94 -15.60 -23.18 18.93
N PRO A 95 -15.48 -23.33 20.26
CA PRO A 95 -14.79 -24.46 20.86
C PRO A 95 -15.52 -25.76 20.50
N SER A 96 -14.77 -26.74 19.97
CA SER A 96 -15.30 -28.07 19.72
C SER A 96 -15.50 -28.83 21.03
N ILE A 97 -16.69 -29.42 21.24
CA ILE A 97 -16.99 -30.33 22.36
C ILE A 97 -16.36 -31.70 22.07
N LEU A 98 -15.02 -31.77 21.99
CA LEU A 98 -14.31 -33.04 21.84
C LEU A 98 -13.81 -33.51 23.20
N SER A 99 -13.96 -34.80 23.46
CA SER A 99 -13.53 -35.43 24.71
C SER A 99 -12.01 -35.31 24.89
N PRO A 100 -11.50 -35.09 26.11
CA PRO A 100 -10.07 -34.84 26.38
C PRO A 100 -9.09 -35.97 25.99
N ASN A 101 -9.57 -37.08 25.41
CA ASN A 101 -8.80 -38.26 25.01
C ASN A 101 -8.77 -38.53 23.48
N SER A 102 -9.29 -37.65 22.63
CA SER A 102 -9.08 -37.81 21.18
C SER A 102 -7.68 -37.34 20.79
N THR A 103 -6.88 -38.21 20.16
CA THR A 103 -5.66 -37.81 19.47
C THR A 103 -6.01 -36.77 18.42
N GLN A 104 -5.53 -35.54 18.59
CA GLN A 104 -5.82 -34.42 17.68
C GLN A 104 -5.29 -34.75 16.28
N ASN A 105 -6.20 -34.97 15.33
CA ASN A 105 -5.83 -35.21 13.94
C ASN A 105 -5.47 -33.85 13.31
N CYS A 106 -4.35 -33.74 12.61
CA CYS A 106 -3.95 -32.49 11.94
C CYS A 106 -4.94 -32.04 10.87
N SER A 107 -5.86 -32.92 10.47
CA SER A 107 -6.95 -32.62 9.53
C SER A 107 -8.10 -31.84 10.17
N ASP A 108 -8.24 -31.86 11.50
CA ASP A 108 -9.36 -31.23 12.20
C ASP A 108 -9.23 -29.70 12.21
N LYS A 109 -10.38 -29.02 12.34
CA LYS A 109 -10.40 -27.57 12.54
C LYS A 109 -10.00 -27.24 13.97
N LEU A 110 -9.09 -26.30 14.14
CA LEU A 110 -8.60 -25.90 15.46
C LEU A 110 -9.33 -24.63 15.91
N PHE A 111 -9.83 -24.63 17.14
CA PHE A 111 -10.42 -23.43 17.73
C PHE A 111 -9.31 -22.40 17.98
N LEU A 112 -9.57 -21.17 17.56
CA LEU A 112 -8.70 -20.03 17.79
C LEU A 112 -9.50 -18.92 18.46
N ASP A 113 -9.04 -18.49 19.63
CA ASP A 113 -9.63 -17.38 20.36
C ASP A 113 -9.25 -16.07 19.67
N MET A 114 -10.23 -15.32 19.19
CA MET A 114 -10.02 -14.12 18.38
C MET A 114 -10.89 -12.98 18.87
N GLU A 115 -10.31 -11.80 18.95
CA GLU A 115 -10.98 -10.57 19.37
C GLU A 115 -10.88 -9.51 18.28
N ARG A 116 -11.86 -8.61 18.24
CA ARG A 116 -11.84 -7.46 17.34
C ARG A 116 -10.75 -6.49 17.78
N ASN A 117 -9.85 -6.14 16.87
CA ASN A 117 -8.73 -5.26 17.19
C ASN A 117 -8.68 -4.02 16.28
N ALA A 118 -8.72 -2.83 16.89
CA ALA A 118 -8.70 -1.53 16.19
C ALA A 118 -7.38 -1.28 15.43
N LEU A 119 -6.26 -1.82 15.90
CA LEU A 119 -4.97 -1.74 15.22
C LEU A 119 -4.99 -2.50 13.89
N PHE A 120 -5.83 -3.52 13.72
CA PHE A 120 -5.93 -4.32 12.50
C PHE A 120 -7.24 -4.03 11.77
N GLU A 121 -7.59 -2.75 11.65
CA GLU A 121 -8.76 -2.30 10.87
C GLU A 121 -10.06 -2.96 11.37
N ASN A 122 -10.18 -3.16 12.69
CA ASN A 122 -11.30 -3.85 13.34
C ASN A 122 -11.52 -5.30 12.86
N THR A 123 -10.46 -5.95 12.38
CA THR A 123 -10.43 -7.37 12.06
C THR A 123 -10.36 -8.21 13.34
N TYR A 124 -10.92 -9.42 13.29
CA TYR A 124 -10.79 -10.40 14.37
C TYR A 124 -9.42 -11.10 14.28
N VAL A 125 -8.63 -10.94 15.33
CA VAL A 125 -7.25 -11.46 15.40
C VAL A 125 -6.99 -12.12 16.76
N SER A 126 -6.07 -13.08 16.75
CA SER A 126 -5.54 -13.77 17.93
C SER A 126 -4.13 -13.26 18.22
N LEU A 127 -3.98 -12.54 19.33
CA LEU A 127 -2.67 -12.06 19.80
C LEU A 127 -1.82 -13.17 20.44
N ASN A 128 -2.41 -14.33 20.74
CA ASN A 128 -1.71 -15.43 21.42
C ASN A 128 -0.94 -16.32 20.44
N TYR A 129 -1.42 -16.44 19.20
CA TYR A 129 -0.96 -17.43 18.24
C TYR A 129 -0.77 -16.81 16.85
N SER A 130 0.24 -17.27 16.12
CA SER A 130 0.34 -17.05 14.68
C SER A 130 -0.41 -18.17 13.93
N VAL A 131 -0.72 -17.94 12.66
CA VAL A 131 -1.35 -18.96 11.80
C VAL A 131 -0.65 -19.02 10.46
N ALA A 132 -0.80 -20.14 9.77
CA ALA A 132 -0.19 -20.35 8.47
C ALA A 132 -1.20 -20.58 7.35
N HIS A 133 -0.97 -19.88 6.23
CA HIS A 133 -1.59 -20.11 4.94
C HIS A 133 -0.71 -21.02 4.08
N VAL A 134 -1.37 -21.85 3.27
CA VAL A 134 -0.73 -22.65 2.22
C VAL A 134 -1.51 -22.43 0.91
N PRO A 135 -0.83 -22.16 -0.21
CA PRO A 135 -1.44 -22.02 -1.53
C PRO A 135 -2.28 -23.23 -1.92
N THR A 136 -3.36 -23.00 -2.66
CA THR A 136 -4.34 -24.05 -3.01
C THR A 136 -3.74 -25.19 -3.86
N ASN A 137 -2.67 -24.92 -4.62
CA ASN A 137 -1.94 -25.90 -5.43
C ASN A 137 -0.93 -26.74 -4.63
N VAL A 138 -0.72 -26.44 -3.33
CA VAL A 138 0.21 -27.16 -2.46
C VAL A 138 -0.56 -27.91 -1.37
N TYR A 139 -0.23 -29.20 -1.18
CA TYR A 139 -0.86 -30.00 -0.13
C TYR A 139 -0.32 -29.62 1.26
N ASP A 140 -1.19 -29.02 2.07
CA ASP A 140 -0.91 -28.47 3.40
C ASP A 140 -0.44 -29.53 4.41
N LEU A 141 -0.94 -30.76 4.31
CA LEU A 141 -0.55 -31.89 5.17
C LEU A 141 0.61 -32.73 4.60
N SER A 142 1.32 -32.24 3.57
CA SER A 142 2.51 -32.93 3.06
C SER A 142 3.64 -32.94 4.10
N LYS A 143 4.47 -33.99 4.10
CA LYS A 143 5.60 -34.10 5.05
C LYS A 143 6.53 -32.89 5.01
N THR A 144 6.73 -32.31 3.84
CA THR A 144 7.55 -31.11 3.64
C THR A 144 6.94 -29.90 4.35
N ILE A 145 5.65 -29.63 4.15
CA ILE A 145 4.98 -28.46 4.73
C ILE A 145 4.81 -28.61 6.24
N VAL A 146 4.46 -29.80 6.72
CA VAL A 146 4.38 -30.10 8.16
C VAL A 146 5.74 -29.91 8.84
N SER A 147 6.83 -30.31 8.19
CA SER A 147 8.18 -30.06 8.71
C SER A 147 8.45 -28.56 8.80
N VAL A 148 8.06 -27.78 7.78
CA VAL A 148 8.18 -26.31 7.82
C VAL A 148 7.42 -25.73 9.00
N GLY A 149 6.13 -26.06 9.14
CA GLY A 149 5.32 -25.56 10.25
C GLY A 149 5.83 -25.95 11.65
N ASN A 150 6.56 -27.05 11.77
CA ASN A 150 7.11 -27.49 13.06
C ASN A 150 8.30 -26.63 13.49
N TRP A 151 9.30 -26.45 12.62
CA TRP A 151 10.47 -25.63 12.99
C TRP A 151 10.14 -24.13 13.03
N THR A 152 9.19 -23.66 12.22
CA THR A 152 8.77 -22.24 12.27
C THR A 152 7.89 -21.92 13.48
N GLY A 153 7.45 -22.91 14.26
CA GLY A 153 6.75 -22.68 15.55
C GLY A 153 7.59 -21.89 16.56
N ALA A 154 8.92 -21.89 16.43
CA ALA A 154 9.81 -21.05 17.24
C ALA A 154 9.62 -19.54 17.00
N LEU A 155 9.08 -19.15 15.83
CA LEU A 155 8.87 -17.74 15.47
C LEU A 155 7.75 -17.08 16.27
N ASP A 156 6.81 -17.86 16.83
CA ASP A 156 5.68 -17.35 17.61
C ASP A 156 6.13 -16.49 18.80
N ALA A 157 7.22 -16.90 19.47
CA ALA A 157 7.78 -16.14 20.59
C ALA A 157 8.33 -14.79 20.13
N VAL A 158 9.01 -14.76 18.98
CA VAL A 158 9.62 -13.56 18.42
C VAL A 158 8.56 -12.59 17.90
N PHE A 159 7.52 -13.08 17.24
CA PHE A 159 6.40 -12.24 16.79
C PHE A 159 5.72 -11.53 17.97
N ARG A 160 5.49 -12.25 19.08
CA ARG A 160 4.92 -11.66 20.30
C ARG A 160 5.87 -10.68 20.97
N GLU A 161 7.18 -10.98 21.04
CA GLU A 161 8.17 -10.06 21.58
C GLU A 161 8.21 -8.75 20.76
N ASN A 162 8.21 -8.86 19.43
CA ASN A 162 8.21 -7.71 18.54
C ASN A 162 6.96 -6.84 18.73
N ALA A 163 5.78 -7.46 18.79
CA ALA A 163 4.53 -6.74 19.03
C ALA A 163 4.42 -6.14 20.44
N ALA A 164 5.10 -6.73 21.43
CA ALA A 164 5.21 -6.17 22.78
C ALA A 164 6.20 -5.00 22.84
N SER A 165 7.26 -5.03 22.00
CA SER A 165 8.23 -3.93 21.91
C SER A 165 7.71 -2.73 21.15
N ASP A 166 6.91 -2.96 20.09
CA ASP A 166 6.30 -1.92 19.27
C ASP A 166 4.78 -2.16 19.14
N PRO A 167 3.95 -1.46 19.92
CA PRO A 167 2.49 -1.58 19.85
C PRO A 167 1.86 -1.07 18.54
N THR A 168 2.61 -0.32 17.72
CA THR A 168 2.12 0.21 16.43
C THR A 168 2.37 -0.75 15.26
N LEU A 169 3.12 -1.83 15.52
CA LEU A 169 3.49 -2.84 14.54
C LEU A 169 2.26 -3.57 13.99
N LYS A 170 2.16 -3.60 12.66
CA LYS A 170 1.10 -4.32 11.94
C LYS A 170 1.51 -5.78 11.73
N TRP A 171 1.23 -6.30 10.54
CA TRP A 171 1.44 -7.70 10.19
C TRP A 171 2.92 -8.03 10.11
N GLN A 172 3.30 -9.11 10.78
CA GLN A 172 4.61 -9.71 10.69
C GLN A 172 4.47 -11.10 10.09
N TYR A 173 5.41 -11.51 9.24
CA TYR A 173 5.28 -12.79 8.57
C TYR A 173 6.60 -13.40 8.11
N PHE A 174 6.55 -14.70 7.87
CA PHE A 174 7.59 -15.49 7.24
C PHE A 174 6.98 -16.31 6.10
N GLY A 175 7.45 -16.08 4.87
CA GLY A 175 7.11 -16.89 3.71
C GLY A 175 8.23 -17.88 3.41
N SER A 176 7.95 -19.17 3.37
CA SER A 176 8.91 -20.21 3.00
C SER A 176 9.06 -20.34 1.49
N SER A 177 10.22 -20.81 1.03
CA SER A 177 10.45 -21.24 -0.37
C SER A 177 9.55 -22.40 -0.82
N THR A 178 8.85 -23.07 0.11
CA THR A 178 7.85 -24.10 -0.14
C THR A 178 6.42 -23.57 -0.36
N GLY A 179 6.19 -22.27 -0.19
CA GLY A 179 4.86 -21.64 -0.25
C GLY A 179 4.13 -21.57 1.10
N PHE A 180 4.67 -22.18 2.17
CA PHE A 180 4.13 -22.02 3.51
C PHE A 180 4.29 -20.58 4.00
N PHE A 181 3.20 -19.93 4.37
CA PHE A 181 3.17 -18.52 4.78
C PHE A 181 2.62 -18.37 6.19
N GLN A 182 3.48 -18.08 7.17
CA GLN A 182 3.09 -17.87 8.57
C GLN A 182 3.01 -16.38 8.87
N PHE A 183 1.91 -15.93 9.47
CA PHE A 183 1.68 -14.53 9.81
C PHE A 183 1.12 -14.36 11.22
N TYR A 184 1.44 -13.21 11.81
CA TYR A 184 1.03 -12.80 13.14
C TYR A 184 0.51 -11.35 13.12
N PRO A 185 -0.56 -11.02 13.87
CA PRO A 185 -1.36 -11.92 14.72
C PRO A 185 -2.18 -12.93 13.91
N GLY A 186 -2.64 -14.00 14.57
CA GLY A 186 -3.37 -15.07 13.89
C GLY A 186 -4.77 -14.62 13.46
N SER A 187 -5.18 -14.86 12.21
CA SER A 187 -6.54 -14.55 11.75
C SER A 187 -7.08 -15.59 10.76
N MET A 188 -8.40 -15.67 10.65
CA MET A 188 -9.05 -16.62 9.75
C MET A 188 -8.93 -16.17 8.30
N TRP A 189 -8.40 -17.05 7.45
CA TRP A 189 -8.36 -16.81 6.01
C TRP A 189 -9.73 -17.00 5.39
N GLU A 190 -10.07 -16.18 4.39
CA GLU A 190 -11.30 -16.33 3.65
C GLU A 190 -11.20 -17.54 2.72
N VAL A 191 -11.98 -18.57 3.06
CA VAL A 191 -12.09 -19.79 2.24
C VAL A 191 -13.41 -19.73 1.50
N GLN A 192 -13.37 -19.31 0.23
CA GLN A 192 -14.56 -19.09 -0.59
C GLN A 192 -15.04 -20.38 -1.30
N LEU A 193 -14.96 -21.53 -0.63
CA LEU A 193 -15.38 -22.83 -1.18
C LEU A 193 -16.90 -22.88 -1.46
N ASP A 194 -17.70 -22.17 -0.67
CA ASP A 194 -19.16 -22.12 -0.83
C ASP A 194 -19.61 -21.27 -2.04
N GLU A 195 -18.72 -20.43 -2.60
CA GLU A 195 -18.99 -19.51 -3.72
C GLU A 195 -18.25 -19.86 -5.03
N LEU A 196 -17.55 -21.02 -5.10
CA LEU A 196 -16.68 -21.41 -6.23
C LEU A 196 -15.57 -20.38 -6.55
N ARG A 197 -15.22 -19.50 -5.61
CA ARG A 197 -14.11 -18.55 -5.81
C ARG A 197 -12.81 -19.16 -5.28
N LEU A 198 -11.77 -19.11 -6.11
CA LEU A 198 -10.48 -19.74 -5.85
C LEU A 198 -9.53 -18.77 -5.14
N ASP A 199 -8.86 -19.24 -4.10
CA ASP A 199 -7.75 -18.53 -3.47
C ASP A 199 -6.46 -18.70 -4.30
N PHE A 200 -6.00 -17.58 -4.88
CA PHE A 200 -4.80 -17.50 -5.72
C PHE A 200 -3.56 -16.99 -4.98
N PHE A 201 -3.66 -16.69 -3.68
CA PHE A 201 -2.54 -16.14 -2.91
C PHE A 201 -1.40 -17.16 -2.82
N ASP A 202 -0.19 -16.70 -3.11
CA ASP A 202 1.07 -17.41 -2.89
C ASP A 202 2.13 -16.39 -2.47
N CYS A 203 2.75 -16.60 -1.30
CA CYS A 203 3.74 -15.69 -0.74
C CYS A 203 4.96 -15.53 -1.66
N ARG A 204 5.32 -16.56 -2.43
CA ARG A 204 6.50 -16.57 -3.32
C ARG A 204 6.33 -15.64 -4.53
N SER A 205 5.10 -15.32 -4.89
CA SER A 205 4.77 -14.39 -5.99
C SER A 205 4.57 -12.95 -5.52
N GLN A 206 4.70 -12.67 -4.22
CA GLN A 206 4.49 -11.33 -3.70
C GLN A 206 5.72 -10.44 -3.95
N PRO A 207 5.54 -9.13 -4.21
CA PRO A 207 6.65 -8.22 -4.52
C PRO A 207 7.75 -8.21 -3.45
N TRP A 208 7.40 -8.22 -2.16
CA TRP A 208 8.35 -8.25 -1.06
C TRP A 208 9.21 -9.52 -1.05
N TYR A 209 8.62 -10.66 -1.39
CA TYR A 209 9.34 -11.94 -1.46
C TYR A 209 10.32 -11.93 -2.64
N LEU A 210 9.84 -11.51 -3.81
CA LEU A 210 10.62 -11.51 -5.05
C LEU A 210 11.81 -10.56 -4.95
N SER A 211 11.61 -9.35 -4.41
CA SER A 211 12.66 -8.35 -4.21
C SER A 211 13.72 -8.81 -3.21
N ALA A 212 13.32 -9.41 -2.09
CA ALA A 212 14.27 -9.86 -1.06
C ALA A 212 15.04 -11.13 -1.46
N SER A 213 14.42 -12.02 -2.26
CA SER A 213 14.96 -13.35 -2.56
C SER A 213 16.22 -13.34 -3.42
N SER A 214 16.40 -12.33 -4.27
CA SER A 214 17.46 -12.28 -5.28
C SER A 214 17.81 -10.84 -5.66
N TYR A 215 19.00 -10.63 -6.24
CA TYR A 215 19.30 -9.34 -6.87
C TYR A 215 18.38 -9.05 -8.05
N ALA A 216 18.44 -7.82 -8.55
CA ALA A 216 17.84 -7.43 -9.82
C ALA A 216 18.28 -8.37 -10.96
N LYS A 217 17.33 -8.69 -11.82
CA LYS A 217 17.44 -9.71 -12.88
C LYS A 217 17.36 -9.03 -14.23
N GLU A 218 18.27 -9.39 -15.11
CA GLU A 218 18.19 -9.09 -16.53
C GLU A 218 17.80 -10.38 -17.25
N MET A 219 16.53 -10.47 -17.64
CA MET A 219 15.92 -11.69 -18.14
C MET A 219 15.57 -11.59 -19.62
N LEU A 220 16.20 -12.42 -20.43
CA LEU A 220 15.80 -12.61 -21.81
C LEU A 220 14.98 -13.90 -21.95
N ILE A 221 13.78 -13.80 -22.51
CA ILE A 221 12.88 -14.95 -22.66
C ILE A 221 12.85 -15.36 -24.13
N LEU A 222 13.39 -16.54 -24.42
CA LEU A 222 13.32 -17.20 -25.72
C LEU A 222 12.11 -18.14 -25.76
N VAL A 223 11.21 -17.89 -26.70
CA VAL A 223 9.99 -18.69 -26.85
C VAL A 223 9.96 -19.37 -28.21
N ASP A 224 9.92 -20.69 -28.19
CA ASP A 224 9.68 -21.49 -29.39
C ASP A 224 8.25 -21.25 -29.89
N LYS A 225 8.13 -20.80 -31.14
CA LYS A 225 6.86 -20.63 -31.85
C LYS A 225 6.84 -21.47 -33.13
N SER A 226 7.59 -22.55 -33.20
CA SER A 226 7.61 -23.46 -34.34
C SER A 226 6.28 -24.20 -34.52
N GLY A 227 6.08 -24.84 -35.67
CA GLY A 227 4.83 -25.54 -35.99
C GLY A 227 4.43 -26.63 -34.99
N SER A 228 5.39 -27.25 -34.28
CA SER A 228 5.12 -28.28 -33.26
C SER A 228 4.44 -27.73 -32.01
N MET A 229 4.66 -26.44 -31.72
CA MET A 229 4.04 -25.74 -30.59
C MET A 229 2.53 -25.51 -30.75
N LYS A 230 1.97 -25.74 -31.95
CA LYS A 230 0.57 -25.44 -32.25
C LYS A 230 -0.40 -26.24 -31.36
N GLY A 231 -1.37 -25.53 -30.76
CA GLY A 231 -2.42 -26.13 -29.93
C GLY A 231 -2.11 -26.01 -28.44
N ARG A 232 -2.05 -27.14 -27.72
CA ARG A 232 -1.89 -27.15 -26.26
C ARG A 232 -0.56 -26.54 -25.80
N SER A 233 0.54 -26.82 -26.49
CA SER A 233 1.87 -26.32 -26.12
C SER A 233 1.94 -24.79 -26.20
N ASP A 234 1.31 -24.18 -27.19
CA ASP A 234 1.21 -22.71 -27.29
C ASP A 234 0.44 -22.09 -26.12
N ILE A 235 -0.69 -22.71 -25.72
CA ILE A 235 -1.48 -22.24 -24.57
C ILE A 235 -0.65 -22.30 -23.28
N ILE A 236 0.06 -23.41 -23.06
CA ILE A 236 0.92 -23.57 -21.88
C ILE A 236 2.11 -22.59 -21.96
N SER A 237 2.74 -22.45 -23.13
CA SER A 237 3.82 -21.49 -23.36
C SER A 237 3.38 -20.07 -23.00
N ASN A 238 2.20 -19.66 -23.44
CA ASN A 238 1.67 -18.33 -23.16
C ASN A 238 1.41 -18.12 -21.66
N ALA A 239 0.89 -19.14 -20.97
CA ALA A 239 0.73 -19.11 -19.51
C ALA A 239 2.08 -19.06 -18.78
N THR A 240 3.07 -19.83 -19.24
CA THR A 240 4.43 -19.85 -18.66
C THR A 240 5.12 -18.49 -18.82
N VAL A 241 5.05 -17.86 -20.01
CA VAL A 241 5.58 -16.49 -20.20
C VAL A 241 4.89 -15.51 -19.26
N THR A 242 3.56 -15.57 -19.16
CA THR A 242 2.80 -14.66 -18.28
C THR A 242 3.21 -14.84 -16.81
N GLU A 243 3.39 -16.09 -16.36
CA GLU A 243 3.80 -16.37 -14.99
C GLU A 243 5.24 -15.96 -14.71
N ILE A 244 6.18 -16.14 -15.66
CA ILE A 244 7.55 -15.63 -15.54
C ILE A 244 7.55 -14.09 -15.44
N LEU A 245 6.71 -13.40 -16.19
CA LEU A 245 6.60 -11.94 -16.07
C LEU A 245 6.01 -11.52 -14.71
N ASN A 246 5.10 -12.32 -14.14
CA ASN A 246 4.55 -12.05 -12.81
C ASN A 246 5.61 -12.16 -11.70
N THR A 247 6.70 -12.92 -11.89
CA THR A 247 7.80 -13.03 -10.92
C THR A 247 8.84 -11.91 -11.04
N LEU A 248 8.72 -11.00 -12.02
CA LEU A 248 9.61 -9.86 -12.17
C LEU A 248 9.11 -8.63 -11.39
N THR A 249 10.02 -7.99 -10.68
CA THR A 249 9.77 -6.76 -9.91
C THR A 249 10.14 -5.52 -10.71
N GLU A 250 9.84 -4.34 -10.18
CA GLU A 250 10.13 -3.05 -10.83
C GLU A 250 11.63 -2.81 -11.09
N ASN A 251 12.51 -3.45 -10.32
CA ASN A 251 13.96 -3.33 -10.49
C ASN A 251 14.53 -4.31 -11.53
N ASP A 252 13.71 -5.23 -12.06
CA ASP A 252 14.12 -6.21 -13.05
C ASP A 252 13.92 -5.68 -14.49
N PHE A 253 14.74 -6.16 -15.42
CA PHE A 253 14.68 -5.82 -16.83
C PHE A 253 14.44 -7.08 -17.67
N PHE A 254 13.66 -6.96 -18.73
CA PHE A 254 13.34 -8.08 -19.59
C PHE A 254 13.13 -7.72 -21.06
N ASN A 255 13.23 -8.74 -21.92
CA ASN A 255 12.71 -8.70 -23.29
C ASN A 255 12.32 -10.14 -23.70
N ILE A 256 11.50 -10.26 -24.74
CA ILE A 256 10.99 -11.53 -25.25
C ILE A 256 11.35 -11.65 -26.74
N ILE A 257 12.07 -12.72 -27.08
CA ILE A 257 12.39 -13.11 -28.45
C ILE A 257 11.64 -14.41 -28.75
N MET A 258 10.81 -14.38 -29.77
CA MET A 258 10.17 -15.57 -30.31
C MET A 258 11.01 -16.10 -31.45
N PHE A 259 11.14 -17.41 -31.58
CA PHE A 259 11.90 -17.99 -32.69
C PHE A 259 11.14 -19.10 -33.40
N THR A 260 11.28 -19.07 -34.72
CA THR A 260 10.85 -20.10 -35.66
C THR A 260 12.05 -20.38 -36.58
N ASP A 261 11.95 -20.09 -37.87
CA ASP A 261 13.09 -20.07 -38.80
C ASP A 261 14.03 -18.89 -38.54
N THR A 262 13.48 -17.81 -38.01
CA THR A 262 14.12 -16.53 -37.72
C THR A 262 13.68 -16.02 -36.34
N PRO A 263 14.61 -15.45 -35.53
CA PRO A 263 14.24 -14.82 -34.28
C PRO A 263 13.52 -13.48 -34.55
N ARG A 264 12.47 -13.21 -33.79
CA ARG A 264 11.66 -11.99 -33.85
C ARG A 264 11.35 -11.51 -32.44
N TYR A 265 11.53 -10.22 -32.20
CA TYR A 265 11.15 -9.58 -30.94
C TYR A 265 9.62 -9.56 -30.80
N ALA A 266 9.12 -9.79 -29.58
CA ALA A 266 7.69 -9.73 -29.29
C ALA A 266 7.10 -8.34 -29.56
N ASP A 267 7.85 -7.28 -29.24
CA ASP A 267 7.54 -5.92 -29.65
C ASP A 267 8.55 -5.43 -30.70
N PRO A 268 8.12 -5.25 -31.97
CA PRO A 268 9.00 -4.76 -33.04
C PRO A 268 9.61 -3.38 -32.79
N ALA A 269 9.06 -2.57 -31.86
CA ALA A 269 9.62 -1.27 -31.52
C ALA A 269 10.81 -1.37 -30.53
N ILE A 270 11.07 -2.54 -29.96
CA ILE A 270 12.04 -2.73 -28.86
C ILE A 270 12.95 -3.92 -29.21
N GLN A 271 13.96 -3.67 -30.04
CA GLN A 271 14.87 -4.70 -30.56
C GLN A 271 16.31 -4.55 -30.05
N ASP A 272 16.63 -3.43 -29.42
CA ASP A 272 17.98 -2.98 -29.13
C ASP A 272 18.34 -3.00 -27.63
N ARG A 273 17.34 -3.22 -26.76
CA ARG A 273 17.50 -3.15 -25.30
C ARG A 273 16.54 -4.06 -24.55
N LEU A 274 16.86 -4.29 -23.27
CA LEU A 274 15.90 -4.79 -22.28
C LEU A 274 15.07 -3.62 -21.74
N ILE A 275 13.82 -3.88 -21.36
CA ILE A 275 12.92 -2.89 -20.76
C ILE A 275 12.60 -3.24 -19.32
N GLN A 276 12.33 -2.21 -18.52
CA GLN A 276 12.02 -2.38 -17.11
C GLN A 276 10.66 -3.08 -16.91
N ALA A 277 10.58 -3.96 -15.90
CA ALA A 277 9.46 -4.88 -15.69
C ALA A 277 8.27 -4.30 -14.91
N PHE A 278 7.84 -3.08 -15.26
CA PHE A 278 6.62 -2.47 -14.71
C PHE A 278 5.36 -3.14 -15.26
N LYS A 279 4.24 -3.04 -14.52
CA LYS A 279 2.97 -3.70 -14.90
C LYS A 279 2.52 -3.34 -16.32
N TYR A 280 2.67 -2.09 -16.73
CA TYR A 280 2.34 -1.63 -18.08
C TYR A 280 3.18 -2.33 -19.17
N ASN A 281 4.49 -2.40 -19.01
CA ASN A 281 5.40 -3.04 -19.96
C ASN A 281 5.15 -4.55 -20.05
N LYS A 282 4.92 -5.20 -18.90
CA LYS A 282 4.54 -6.61 -18.85
C LYS A 282 3.24 -6.88 -19.61
N ASP A 283 2.19 -6.09 -19.35
CA ASP A 283 0.90 -6.24 -20.01
C ASP A 283 0.97 -5.95 -21.52
N ARG A 284 1.75 -4.93 -21.92
CA ARG A 284 2.03 -4.62 -23.33
C ARG A 284 2.67 -5.81 -24.03
N MET A 285 3.70 -6.41 -23.43
CA MET A 285 4.39 -7.57 -23.98
C MET A 285 3.48 -8.80 -24.10
N VAL A 286 2.69 -9.10 -23.06
CA VAL A 286 1.71 -10.21 -23.09
C VAL A 286 0.70 -10.04 -24.23
N ARG A 287 0.14 -8.83 -24.42
CA ARG A 287 -0.81 -8.54 -25.51
C ARG A 287 -0.18 -8.69 -26.89
N ARG A 288 1.06 -8.23 -27.07
CA ARG A 288 1.77 -8.34 -28.36
C ARG A 288 2.08 -9.79 -28.69
N PHE A 289 2.58 -10.52 -27.71
CA PHE A 289 2.97 -11.92 -27.82
C PHE A 289 1.79 -12.85 -28.16
N GLN A 290 0.59 -12.59 -27.62
CA GLN A 290 -0.62 -13.38 -27.93
C GLN A 290 -1.05 -13.32 -29.40
N ASN A 291 -0.59 -12.33 -30.18
CA ASN A 291 -0.94 -12.21 -31.60
C ASN A 291 -0.09 -13.10 -32.52
N PHE A 292 0.93 -13.80 -32.00
CA PHE A 292 1.83 -14.62 -32.79
C PHE A 292 1.43 -16.09 -32.76
N ASN A 293 0.97 -16.59 -33.91
CA ASN A 293 0.63 -18.00 -34.09
C ASN A 293 1.88 -18.84 -34.42
N PRO A 294 1.98 -20.06 -33.87
CA PRO A 294 3.11 -20.93 -34.18
C PRO A 294 3.15 -21.38 -35.64
N ASN A 295 4.33 -21.32 -36.27
CA ASN A 295 4.58 -21.73 -37.65
C ASN A 295 6.07 -22.07 -37.91
N GLY A 296 6.37 -22.71 -39.04
CA GLY A 296 7.74 -22.99 -39.45
C GLY A 296 8.49 -23.99 -38.56
N THR A 297 9.82 -23.92 -38.55
CA THR A 297 10.73 -24.88 -37.88
C THR A 297 11.65 -24.15 -36.92
N ALA A 298 11.83 -24.66 -35.69
CA ALA A 298 12.69 -24.06 -34.67
C ALA A 298 14.19 -24.08 -35.04
N HIS A 299 14.83 -22.90 -35.12
CA HIS A 299 16.27 -22.75 -35.35
C HIS A 299 17.00 -22.13 -34.13
N TYR A 300 17.48 -22.99 -33.24
CA TYR A 300 18.15 -22.60 -31.98
C TYR A 300 19.46 -21.82 -32.18
N GLU A 301 20.29 -22.18 -33.15
CA GLU A 301 21.59 -21.52 -33.35
C GLU A 301 21.41 -20.01 -33.60
N ARG A 302 20.45 -19.66 -34.46
CA ARG A 302 20.11 -18.25 -34.76
C ARG A 302 19.49 -17.55 -33.55
N ALA A 303 18.59 -18.24 -32.84
CA ALA A 303 17.92 -17.70 -31.67
C ALA A 303 18.91 -17.40 -30.52
N LEU A 304 19.82 -18.33 -30.22
CA LEU A 304 20.86 -18.17 -29.22
C LEU A 304 21.85 -17.08 -29.62
N THR A 305 22.27 -17.04 -30.88
CA THR A 305 23.19 -16.00 -31.37
C THR A 305 22.58 -14.60 -31.22
N GLU A 306 21.31 -14.41 -31.59
CA GLU A 306 20.61 -13.14 -31.42
C GLU A 306 20.44 -12.77 -29.94
N ALA A 307 20.09 -13.75 -29.11
CA ALA A 307 19.92 -13.55 -27.67
C ALA A 307 21.20 -13.06 -26.99
N PHE A 308 22.33 -13.72 -27.25
CA PHE A 308 23.62 -13.32 -26.72
C PHE A 308 24.12 -12.00 -27.35
N SER A 309 23.75 -11.70 -28.61
CA SER A 309 24.02 -10.39 -29.21
C SER A 309 23.34 -9.26 -28.43
N LEU A 310 22.06 -9.41 -28.08
CA LEU A 310 21.32 -8.42 -27.29
C LEU A 310 21.88 -8.26 -25.87
N MET A 311 22.18 -9.38 -25.20
CA MET A 311 22.75 -9.34 -23.84
C MET A 311 24.12 -8.64 -23.82
N ASN A 312 24.97 -8.88 -24.82
CA ASN A 312 26.27 -8.20 -24.94
C ASN A 312 26.12 -6.70 -25.20
N LYS A 313 25.20 -6.28 -26.10
CA LYS A 313 24.90 -4.86 -26.33
C LYS A 313 24.43 -4.15 -25.05
N THR A 314 23.59 -4.83 -24.26
CA THR A 314 23.07 -4.30 -23.00
C THR A 314 24.21 -4.09 -22.00
N ARG A 315 25.16 -5.03 -21.93
CA ARG A 315 26.34 -4.95 -21.06
C ARG A 315 27.29 -3.81 -21.44
N GLU A 316 27.49 -3.56 -22.74
CA GLU A 316 28.36 -2.47 -23.22
C GLU A 316 27.78 -1.07 -22.91
N ASN A 317 26.45 -0.94 -22.97
CA ASN A 317 25.77 0.32 -22.70
C ASN A 317 25.64 0.66 -21.21
N GLN A 318 25.78 -0.32 -20.30
CA GLN A 318 25.71 -0.10 -18.86
C GLN A 318 27.12 -0.04 -18.24
N THR A 319 27.59 1.16 -17.92
CA THR A 319 28.93 1.36 -17.33
C THR A 319 29.02 1.09 -15.82
N ASN A 320 27.90 0.92 -15.09
CA ASN A 320 27.90 0.94 -13.61
C ASN A 320 27.10 -0.16 -12.86
N SER A 321 26.46 -1.12 -13.53
CA SER A 321 25.63 -2.13 -12.85
C SER A 321 26.45 -3.34 -12.35
N LYS A 322 27.07 -3.23 -11.16
CA LYS A 322 27.92 -4.30 -10.59
C LYS A 322 27.17 -5.51 -9.99
N HIS A 323 25.83 -5.47 -9.87
CA HIS A 323 25.06 -6.46 -9.11
C HIS A 323 23.74 -6.93 -9.78
N CYS A 324 23.72 -7.15 -11.11
CA CYS A 324 22.58 -7.77 -11.80
C CYS A 324 22.87 -9.22 -12.20
N SER A 325 21.87 -10.09 -12.07
CA SER A 325 21.95 -11.49 -12.53
C SER A 325 21.39 -11.62 -13.95
N GLN A 326 22.24 -11.98 -14.91
CA GLN A 326 21.82 -12.20 -16.30
C GLN A 326 21.30 -13.63 -16.49
N MET A 327 20.14 -13.75 -17.13
CA MET A 327 19.50 -15.05 -17.35
C MET A 327 18.75 -15.14 -18.66
N LEU A 328 18.81 -16.33 -19.24
CA LEU A 328 18.13 -16.72 -20.45
C LEU A 328 17.10 -17.80 -20.10
N MET A 329 15.82 -17.49 -20.30
CA MET A 329 14.70 -18.41 -20.09
C MET A 329 14.28 -18.97 -21.45
N ILE A 330 14.38 -20.29 -21.66
CA ILE A 330 14.02 -20.95 -22.92
C ILE A 330 12.74 -21.75 -22.69
N ILE A 331 11.71 -21.51 -23.49
CA ILE A 331 10.42 -22.22 -23.45
C ILE A 331 10.24 -22.95 -24.77
N THR A 332 10.14 -24.28 -24.73
CA THR A 332 10.05 -25.13 -25.94
C THR A 332 9.42 -26.49 -25.64
N ASP A 333 8.93 -27.19 -26.66
CA ASP A 333 8.54 -28.59 -26.59
C ASP A 333 9.69 -29.58 -26.87
N SER A 334 10.81 -29.15 -27.46
CA SER A 334 11.92 -30.04 -27.83
C SER A 334 13.23 -29.29 -28.10
N VAL A 335 14.37 -29.94 -27.86
CA VAL A 335 15.70 -29.44 -28.24
C VAL A 335 16.35 -30.51 -29.11
N PRO A 336 16.70 -30.21 -30.39
CA PRO A 336 17.04 -31.26 -31.34
C PRO A 336 18.47 -31.81 -31.20
N ASP A 337 19.43 -30.99 -30.76
CA ASP A 337 20.86 -31.32 -30.71
C ASP A 337 21.56 -30.71 -29.48
N SER A 338 22.82 -31.09 -29.26
CA SER A 338 23.69 -30.46 -28.26
C SER A 338 24.25 -29.13 -28.78
N TYR A 339 24.08 -28.05 -28.01
CA TYR A 339 24.57 -26.70 -28.33
C TYR A 339 25.85 -26.31 -27.56
N LYS A 340 26.60 -27.30 -27.07
CA LYS A 340 27.78 -27.09 -26.22
C LYS A 340 28.84 -26.20 -26.88
N GLU A 341 29.24 -26.51 -28.10
CA GLU A 341 30.29 -25.75 -28.82
C GLU A 341 29.88 -24.29 -29.08
N LEU A 342 28.59 -24.08 -29.40
CA LEU A 342 28.05 -22.75 -29.62
C LEU A 342 28.07 -21.92 -28.32
N LEU A 343 27.68 -22.52 -27.20
CA LEU A 343 27.68 -21.84 -25.90
C LEU A 343 29.08 -21.55 -25.38
N GLU A 344 30.04 -22.47 -25.57
CA GLU A 344 31.45 -22.22 -25.23
C GLU A 344 32.03 -21.05 -26.03
N LYS A 345 31.52 -20.79 -27.24
CA LYS A 345 31.87 -19.63 -28.06
C LYS A 345 31.15 -18.34 -27.63
N LEU A 346 29.87 -18.41 -27.28
CA LEU A 346 29.03 -17.24 -26.98
C LEU A 346 29.20 -16.72 -25.54
N ASP A 347 29.38 -17.61 -24.56
CA ASP A 347 29.56 -17.28 -23.14
C ASP A 347 30.61 -18.18 -22.46
N PRO A 348 31.91 -17.98 -22.77
CA PRO A 348 32.99 -18.80 -22.23
C PRO A 348 33.10 -18.71 -20.69
N ASP A 349 32.78 -17.54 -20.12
CA ASP A 349 32.85 -17.27 -18.69
C ASP A 349 31.63 -17.78 -17.91
N LYS A 350 30.56 -18.17 -18.64
CA LYS A 350 29.29 -18.65 -18.08
C LYS A 350 28.65 -17.62 -17.16
N ASN A 351 28.62 -16.38 -17.63
CA ASN A 351 28.01 -15.24 -16.93
C ASN A 351 26.48 -15.30 -16.98
N VAL A 352 25.92 -15.87 -18.04
CA VAL A 352 24.47 -15.99 -18.24
C VAL A 352 23.98 -17.34 -17.74
N ARG A 353 22.93 -17.33 -16.92
CA ARG A 353 22.27 -18.58 -16.47
C ARG A 353 21.18 -19.00 -17.43
N ILE A 354 21.21 -20.25 -17.91
CA ILE A 354 20.19 -20.77 -18.85
C ILE A 354 19.18 -21.66 -18.13
N PHE A 355 17.93 -21.24 -18.15
CA PHE A 355 16.81 -22.01 -17.63
C PHE A 355 15.97 -22.53 -18.78
N VAL A 356 15.53 -23.78 -18.70
CA VAL A 356 14.78 -24.41 -19.79
C VAL A 356 13.46 -24.98 -19.26
N TYR A 357 12.36 -24.51 -19.85
CA TYR A 357 11.00 -24.99 -19.60
C TYR A 357 10.58 -25.87 -20.76
N LEU A 358 10.61 -27.18 -20.53
CA LEU A 358 10.20 -28.19 -21.49
C LEU A 358 8.68 -28.42 -21.40
N LEU A 359 7.96 -28.27 -22.51
CA LEU A 359 6.51 -28.36 -22.55
C LEU A 359 6.04 -29.74 -23.03
N GLY A 360 5.04 -30.30 -22.35
CA GLY A 360 4.42 -31.59 -22.69
C GLY A 360 4.82 -32.74 -21.76
N GLN A 361 4.26 -33.94 -22.00
CA GLN A 361 4.58 -35.15 -21.24
C GLN A 361 5.56 -36.01 -22.03
N HIS A 362 6.78 -36.19 -21.48
CA HIS A 362 7.85 -37.05 -21.99
C HIS A 362 8.32 -36.75 -23.42
N SER A 363 9.32 -35.88 -23.54
CA SER A 363 10.05 -35.71 -24.81
C SER A 363 11.32 -36.56 -24.80
N TYR A 364 11.71 -37.11 -25.96
CA TYR A 364 13.02 -37.72 -26.15
C TYR A 364 14.18 -36.72 -25.97
N ALA A 365 13.88 -35.42 -25.83
CA ALA A 365 14.81 -34.31 -25.73
C ALA A 365 15.22 -33.95 -24.29
N GLU A 366 14.68 -34.64 -23.26
CA GLU A 366 15.02 -34.40 -21.85
C GLU A 366 16.55 -34.39 -21.58
N PRO A 367 17.38 -35.29 -22.16
CA PRO A 367 18.83 -35.24 -21.96
C PRO A 367 19.50 -33.98 -22.50
N TYR A 368 19.08 -33.49 -23.68
CA TYR A 368 19.64 -32.28 -24.29
C TYR A 368 19.19 -31.01 -23.57
N VAL A 369 17.95 -31.00 -23.07
CA VAL A 369 17.42 -29.93 -22.23
C VAL A 369 18.20 -29.82 -20.91
N GLU A 370 18.44 -30.94 -20.25
CA GLU A 370 19.24 -31.00 -19.02
C GLU A 370 20.69 -30.57 -19.27
N GLU A 371 21.30 -31.02 -20.37
CA GLU A 371 22.65 -30.61 -20.77
C GLU A 371 22.72 -29.08 -20.94
N LEU A 372 21.77 -28.49 -21.67
CA LEU A 372 21.74 -27.06 -21.95
C LEU A 372 21.70 -26.21 -20.67
N ALA A 373 20.86 -26.61 -19.71
CA ALA A 373 20.74 -25.94 -18.41
C ALA A 373 22.00 -26.16 -17.53
N CYS A 374 22.52 -27.40 -17.49
CA CYS A 374 23.68 -27.76 -16.68
C CYS A 374 24.96 -27.04 -17.13
N LEU A 375 25.15 -26.87 -18.45
CA LEU A 375 26.32 -26.20 -19.01
C LEU A 375 26.48 -24.76 -18.51
N ASN A 376 25.36 -24.08 -18.23
CA ASN A 376 25.29 -22.66 -17.86
C ASN A 376 24.70 -22.43 -16.46
N ARG A 377 24.91 -23.37 -15.52
CA ARG A 377 24.56 -23.21 -14.09
C ARG A 377 23.09 -22.85 -13.83
N GLY A 378 22.18 -23.27 -14.71
CA GLY A 378 20.75 -23.00 -14.58
C GLY A 378 19.96 -24.20 -14.09
N TYR A 379 18.72 -24.32 -14.56
CA TYR A 379 17.80 -25.37 -14.15
C TYR A 379 16.81 -25.70 -15.26
N ALA A 380 16.51 -26.99 -15.42
CA ALA A 380 15.54 -27.49 -16.37
C ALA A 380 14.31 -28.02 -15.62
N VAL A 381 13.12 -27.76 -16.18
CA VAL A 381 11.87 -28.25 -15.62
C VAL A 381 10.87 -28.59 -16.73
N THR A 382 10.10 -29.64 -16.52
CA THR A 382 9.07 -30.10 -17.45
C THR A 382 7.69 -29.63 -16.97
N ILE A 383 6.94 -28.96 -17.85
CA ILE A 383 5.58 -28.48 -17.61
C ILE A 383 4.62 -29.28 -18.49
N ALA A 384 3.88 -30.19 -17.85
CA ALA A 384 2.91 -31.03 -18.54
C ALA A 384 1.56 -30.34 -18.71
N THR A 385 1.07 -29.64 -17.69
CA THR A 385 -0.28 -29.05 -17.65
C THR A 385 -0.26 -27.57 -17.28
N LEU A 386 -1.39 -26.89 -17.53
CA LEU A 386 -1.57 -25.49 -17.13
C LEU A 386 -1.50 -25.30 -15.60
N ALA A 387 -1.93 -26.30 -14.82
CA ALA A 387 -1.89 -26.26 -13.37
C ALA A 387 -0.46 -26.33 -12.81
N ASP A 388 0.47 -26.94 -13.57
CA ASP A 388 1.86 -27.10 -13.15
C ASP A 388 2.72 -25.84 -13.40
N VAL A 389 2.21 -24.88 -14.17
CA VAL A 389 2.98 -23.70 -14.62
C VAL A 389 3.52 -22.91 -13.43
N LYS A 390 2.65 -22.50 -12.51
CA LYS A 390 3.02 -21.66 -11.36
C LYS A 390 4.09 -22.29 -10.48
N GLU A 391 3.89 -23.55 -10.08
CA GLU A 391 4.84 -24.25 -9.21
C GLU A 391 6.20 -24.48 -9.88
N ASN A 392 6.22 -24.72 -11.19
CA ASN A 392 7.47 -24.97 -11.91
C ASN A 392 8.24 -23.69 -12.25
N VAL A 393 7.54 -22.59 -12.56
CA VAL A 393 8.17 -21.29 -12.78
C VAL A 393 8.86 -20.81 -11.50
N LEU A 394 8.18 -20.84 -10.35
CA LEU A 394 8.76 -20.32 -9.09
C LEU A 394 10.06 -21.03 -8.64
N LYS A 395 10.36 -22.23 -9.16
CA LYS A 395 11.59 -22.97 -8.82
C LYS A 395 12.89 -22.27 -9.23
N TYR A 396 12.88 -21.43 -10.27
CA TYR A 396 14.10 -20.74 -10.70
C TYR A 396 14.63 -19.78 -9.61
N LEU A 397 13.73 -19.21 -8.79
CA LEU A 397 14.09 -18.30 -7.69
C LEU A 397 15.07 -18.94 -6.71
N ASN A 398 14.87 -20.23 -6.40
CA ASN A 398 15.76 -20.99 -5.52
C ASN A 398 17.19 -21.13 -6.06
N VAL A 399 17.36 -21.08 -7.39
CA VAL A 399 18.66 -21.18 -8.05
C VAL A 399 19.34 -19.81 -8.12
N VAL A 400 18.57 -18.76 -8.43
CA VAL A 400 19.08 -17.39 -8.47
C VAL A 400 19.55 -16.93 -7.08
N ALA A 401 18.77 -17.25 -6.04
CA ALA A 401 19.09 -16.90 -4.64
C ALA A 401 20.40 -17.54 -4.10
N ARG A 402 20.93 -18.59 -4.75
CA ARG A 402 22.13 -19.31 -4.26
C ARG A 402 23.35 -18.42 -4.11
N SER A 403 23.56 -17.49 -5.04
CA SER A 403 24.70 -16.58 -4.97
C SER A 403 24.64 -15.72 -3.70
N ASN A 404 23.46 -15.19 -3.39
CA ASN A 404 23.23 -14.35 -2.22
C ASN A 404 23.43 -15.15 -0.93
N ALA A 405 22.88 -16.37 -0.90
CA ALA A 405 23.01 -17.29 0.21
C ALA A 405 24.48 -17.67 0.51
N ILE A 406 25.25 -17.98 -0.53
CA ILE A 406 26.68 -18.36 -0.41
C ILE A 406 27.52 -17.19 0.07
N LEU A 407 27.27 -15.99 -0.45
CA LEU A 407 27.99 -14.78 -0.08
C LEU A 407 27.57 -14.23 1.30
N ASN A 408 26.54 -14.82 1.92
CA ASN A 408 25.91 -14.26 3.11
C ASN A 408 25.48 -12.80 2.92
N HIS A 409 24.98 -12.48 1.71
CA HIS A 409 24.55 -11.13 1.37
C HIS A 409 23.04 -11.07 1.34
N GLY A 410 22.43 -11.03 2.54
CA GLY A 410 21.06 -10.58 2.71
C GLY A 410 21.06 -9.05 2.76
N PHE A 411 20.17 -8.42 2.01
CA PHE A 411 19.98 -6.99 2.01
C PHE A 411 18.52 -6.68 2.32
N ILE A 412 18.29 -5.55 2.97
CA ILE A 412 16.96 -5.07 3.29
C ILE A 412 16.34 -4.57 1.99
N THR A 413 15.11 -5.01 1.73
CA THR A 413 14.33 -4.55 0.58
C THR A 413 13.02 -3.96 1.02
N TRP A 414 12.61 -2.93 0.29
CA TRP A 414 11.30 -2.32 0.42
C TRP A 414 10.51 -2.60 -0.84
N SER A 415 9.24 -2.94 -0.68
CA SER A 415 8.31 -3.04 -1.79
C SER A 415 7.69 -1.67 -2.11
N GLY A 416 7.21 -1.49 -3.34
CA GLY A 416 6.35 -0.37 -3.68
C GLY A 416 5.00 -0.41 -2.93
N VAL A 417 4.06 0.44 -3.35
CA VAL A 417 2.73 0.50 -2.73
C VAL A 417 1.95 -0.80 -3.00
N THR A 418 1.49 -1.45 -1.94
CA THR A 418 0.63 -2.65 -2.03
C THR A 418 -0.66 -2.44 -1.25
N VAL A 419 -1.77 -3.01 -1.72
CA VAL A 419 -2.99 -3.11 -0.90
C VAL A 419 -2.83 -4.27 0.08
N GLN A 420 -3.63 -4.30 1.15
CA GLN A 420 -3.64 -5.42 2.10
C GLN A 420 -3.57 -6.78 1.38
N GLN A 421 -2.51 -7.53 1.65
CA GLN A 421 -2.17 -8.75 0.93
C GLN A 421 -2.94 -9.98 1.44
N PHE A 422 -3.50 -9.88 2.65
CA PHE A 422 -4.23 -10.97 3.30
C PHE A 422 -5.70 -10.96 2.90
N ASN A 423 -6.16 -12.09 2.35
CA ASN A 423 -7.58 -12.29 2.10
C ASN A 423 -8.24 -12.85 3.36
N LEU A 424 -8.43 -11.99 4.37
CA LEU A 424 -8.98 -12.37 5.66
C LEU A 424 -10.50 -12.42 5.63
N LYS A 425 -11.08 -13.41 6.33
CA LYS A 425 -12.52 -13.54 6.43
C LYS A 425 -13.10 -12.37 7.22
N ARG A 426 -14.05 -11.65 6.62
CA ARG A 426 -14.83 -10.62 7.33
C ARG A 426 -15.77 -11.30 8.34
N LEU A 427 -15.37 -11.29 9.60
CA LEU A 427 -16.15 -11.84 10.70
C LEU A 427 -17.02 -10.75 11.35
N THR A 428 -18.20 -11.16 11.81
CA THR A 428 -19.17 -10.36 12.56
C THR A 428 -19.48 -11.06 13.89
N PRO A 429 -19.99 -10.35 14.91
CA PRO A 429 -20.36 -10.98 16.18
C PRO A 429 -21.30 -12.19 16.03
N ASP A 430 -22.20 -12.17 15.05
CA ASP A 430 -23.14 -13.25 14.75
C ASP A 430 -22.44 -14.56 14.31
N ASN A 431 -21.24 -14.47 13.76
CA ASN A 431 -20.48 -15.65 13.35
C ASN A 431 -20.00 -16.50 14.54
N PHE A 432 -19.90 -15.91 15.74
CA PHE A 432 -19.47 -16.60 16.96
C PHE A 432 -20.63 -17.20 17.75
N THR A 433 -21.88 -16.79 17.45
CA THR A 433 -23.10 -17.22 18.16
C THR A 433 -23.87 -18.30 17.42
N MET A 434 -23.67 -18.48 16.11
CA MET A 434 -24.32 -19.55 15.33
C MET A 434 -23.76 -20.94 15.65
N GLN A 435 -24.30 -21.59 16.68
CA GLN A 435 -24.06 -23.02 16.94
C GLN A 435 -25.13 -23.96 16.36
N PHE A 436 -26.29 -23.49 15.87
CA PHE A 436 -27.39 -24.40 15.54
C PHE A 436 -28.27 -23.94 14.37
N ILE A 437 -27.72 -23.88 13.16
CA ILE A 437 -28.54 -24.12 11.96
C ILE A 437 -27.74 -25.08 11.10
N THR A 438 -28.02 -26.37 11.24
CA THR A 438 -27.74 -27.34 10.17
C THR A 438 -28.27 -26.72 8.88
N PRO A 439 -27.49 -26.64 7.79
CA PRO A 439 -28.09 -26.44 6.49
C PRO A 439 -28.89 -27.72 6.25
N ALA A 440 -30.16 -27.71 6.67
CA ALA A 440 -31.17 -28.54 6.07
C ALA A 440 -31.22 -28.08 4.61
N TYR A 441 -30.32 -28.65 3.81
CA TYR A 441 -30.55 -28.81 2.40
C TYR A 441 -32.01 -29.25 2.32
N LYS A 442 -32.84 -28.39 1.74
CA LYS A 442 -34.12 -28.78 1.18
C LYS A 442 -33.80 -29.91 0.20
N LEU A 443 -33.76 -31.14 0.70
CA LEU A 443 -33.97 -32.33 -0.09
C LEU A 443 -35.42 -32.24 -0.53
N ARG A 444 -35.68 -31.41 -1.54
CA ARG A 444 -36.93 -31.45 -2.28
C ARG A 444 -36.86 -32.80 -3.00
N SER A 445 -37.57 -33.77 -2.42
CA SER A 445 -37.86 -35.08 -2.99
C SER A 445 -38.05 -34.95 -4.50
N MET A 446 -37.10 -35.49 -5.26
CA MET A 446 -37.21 -35.72 -6.69
C MET A 446 -38.13 -36.92 -6.91
N HIS A 447 -39.44 -36.77 -6.71
CA HIS A 447 -40.47 -37.66 -7.27
C HIS A 447 -41.73 -36.84 -7.58
N SER A 448 -41.73 -36.16 -8.73
CA SER A 448 -42.95 -35.93 -9.52
C SER A 448 -42.55 -35.62 -10.97
N GLU A 449 -43.29 -36.22 -11.90
CA GLU A 449 -43.13 -36.17 -13.35
C GLU A 449 -43.18 -34.74 -13.93
N PRO A 450 -42.67 -34.53 -15.16
CA PRO A 450 -42.50 -33.20 -15.72
C PRO A 450 -43.82 -32.66 -16.27
N SER A 451 -44.26 -31.51 -15.76
CA SER A 451 -45.27 -30.68 -16.44
C SER A 451 -44.58 -29.57 -17.21
N ASP A 452 -44.84 -29.55 -18.52
CA ASP A 452 -44.41 -28.53 -19.48
C ASP A 452 -44.80 -27.11 -19.05
N SER A 453 -43.80 -26.29 -18.73
CA SER A 453 -43.81 -24.85 -18.99
C SER A 453 -42.39 -24.30 -18.90
N ALA A 454 -41.69 -24.28 -20.03
CA ALA A 454 -40.42 -23.59 -20.16
C ALA A 454 -40.68 -22.08 -20.13
N SER A 455 -40.28 -21.43 -19.03
CA SER A 455 -40.08 -19.98 -18.99
C SER A 455 -38.62 -19.71 -18.66
N ASP A 456 -37.96 -19.04 -19.60
CA ASP A 456 -36.56 -18.60 -19.63
C ASP A 456 -35.99 -18.22 -18.25
N ILE A 457 -35.17 -19.11 -17.69
CA ILE A 457 -34.18 -18.72 -16.68
C ILE A 457 -32.96 -18.25 -17.46
N LYS A 458 -32.82 -16.93 -17.64
CA LYS A 458 -31.56 -16.33 -18.07
C LYS A 458 -30.50 -16.66 -17.03
N LEU A 459 -29.57 -17.56 -17.40
CA LEU A 459 -28.33 -17.76 -16.67
C LEU A 459 -27.54 -16.45 -16.81
N GLU A 460 -27.51 -15.61 -15.77
CA GLU A 460 -26.58 -14.49 -15.74
C GLU A 460 -25.15 -15.04 -15.78
N GLU A 461 -24.37 -14.56 -16.74
CA GLU A 461 -22.94 -14.86 -16.83
C GLU A 461 -22.26 -14.53 -15.48
N PRO A 462 -21.29 -15.33 -15.03
CA PRO A 462 -20.53 -15.03 -13.84
C PRO A 462 -19.79 -13.71 -14.06
N LYS A 463 -20.30 -12.63 -13.46
CA LYS A 463 -19.53 -11.39 -13.34
C LYS A 463 -18.32 -11.72 -12.48
N ILE A 464 -17.15 -11.65 -13.11
CA ILE A 464 -15.89 -11.47 -12.37
C ILE A 464 -16.03 -10.10 -11.72
N ASP A 465 -16.59 -10.06 -10.52
CA ASP A 465 -16.54 -8.88 -9.67
C ASP A 465 -15.07 -8.68 -9.30
N THR A 466 -14.34 -7.93 -10.13
CA THR A 466 -13.18 -7.15 -9.68
C THR A 466 -13.61 -6.45 -8.41
N MET A 467 -12.97 -6.78 -7.28
CA MET A 467 -13.18 -6.23 -5.94
C MET A 467 -13.97 -4.92 -5.99
N ILE A 468 -15.30 -5.03 -5.96
CA ILE A 468 -16.15 -3.85 -5.83
C ILE A 468 -15.95 -3.45 -4.39
N ALA A 469 -15.09 -2.47 -4.14
CA ALA A 469 -15.07 -1.83 -2.85
C ALA A 469 -16.50 -1.33 -2.64
N LEU A 470 -17.19 -1.86 -1.63
CA LEU A 470 -18.36 -1.13 -1.14
C LEU A 470 -17.86 0.28 -0.83
N LYS A 471 -18.63 1.29 -1.24
CA LYS A 471 -18.32 2.74 -1.20
C LYS A 471 -17.85 3.26 0.18
N GLU A 472 -17.76 2.41 1.20
CA GLU A 472 -17.63 2.79 2.60
C GLU A 472 -16.20 2.73 3.17
N GLU A 473 -15.23 2.02 2.56
CA GLU A 473 -13.84 2.03 3.05
C GLU A 473 -12.83 1.94 1.88
N GLU A 474 -12.02 2.98 1.68
CA GLU A 474 -10.87 2.92 0.78
C GLU A 474 -9.85 1.86 1.26
N PRO A 475 -9.21 1.11 0.36
CA PRO A 475 -8.27 0.06 0.75
C PRO A 475 -7.04 0.67 1.43
N VAL A 476 -6.69 0.13 2.60
CA VAL A 476 -5.47 0.51 3.31
C VAL A 476 -4.24 0.05 2.52
N MET A 477 -3.30 0.97 2.34
CA MET A 477 -2.07 0.76 1.57
C MET A 477 -0.89 0.54 2.51
N TYR A 478 0.00 -0.37 2.11
CA TYR A 478 1.19 -0.76 2.84
C TYR A 478 2.41 -0.76 1.92
N THR A 479 3.57 -0.51 2.52
CA THR A 479 4.86 -0.96 1.99
C THR A 479 5.41 -2.01 2.94
N SER A 480 6.02 -3.05 2.39
CA SER A 480 6.58 -4.14 3.18
C SER A 480 8.10 -4.08 3.18
N VAL A 481 8.69 -4.22 4.37
CA VAL A 481 10.13 -4.45 4.56
C VAL A 481 10.38 -5.94 4.56
N ALA A 482 11.35 -6.41 3.78
CA ALA A 482 11.63 -7.83 3.67
C ALA A 482 13.13 -8.14 3.56
N GLU A 483 13.50 -9.29 4.14
CA GLU A 483 14.86 -9.81 4.10
C GLU A 483 14.87 -11.35 3.95
N ALA A 484 15.80 -11.85 3.14
CA ALA A 484 15.95 -13.28 2.88
C ALA A 484 16.56 -14.06 4.07
N VAL A 485 16.05 -15.27 4.26
CA VAL A 485 16.47 -16.23 5.29
C VAL A 485 17.14 -17.42 4.62
N TYR A 486 18.36 -17.77 5.04
CA TYR A 486 19.17 -18.80 4.37
C TYR A 486 19.48 -20.01 5.26
N ASP A 487 19.81 -21.14 4.63
CA ASP A 487 20.24 -22.35 5.33
C ASP A 487 21.67 -22.18 5.90
N ARG A 488 21.75 -21.98 7.22
CA ARG A 488 23.01 -21.84 7.97
C ARG A 488 23.48 -23.12 8.65
N THR A 489 23.02 -24.29 8.22
CA THR A 489 23.53 -25.54 8.77
C THR A 489 25.01 -25.74 8.43
N LYS A 490 25.78 -26.36 9.33
CA LYS A 490 27.21 -26.66 9.10
C LYS A 490 27.43 -27.42 7.78
N LYS A 491 26.49 -28.30 7.42
CA LYS A 491 26.50 -29.06 6.16
C LYS A 491 26.34 -28.12 4.95
N ALA A 492 25.33 -27.26 4.96
CA ALA A 492 25.05 -26.35 3.84
C ALA A 492 26.21 -25.37 3.60
N MET A 493 26.79 -24.83 4.68
CA MET A 493 27.96 -23.94 4.59
C MET A 493 29.20 -24.67 4.06
N ARG A 494 29.50 -25.88 4.56
CA ARG A 494 30.64 -26.68 4.10
C ARG A 494 30.53 -27.04 2.61
N LEU A 495 29.33 -27.39 2.16
CA LEU A 495 29.06 -27.80 0.78
C LEU A 495 28.73 -26.63 -0.15
N LYS A 496 28.72 -25.38 0.34
CA LYS A 496 28.32 -24.17 -0.41
C LYS A 496 27.00 -24.36 -1.16
N GLN A 497 26.00 -24.98 -0.51
CA GLN A 497 24.71 -25.29 -1.15
C GLN A 497 23.88 -24.02 -1.43
N GLY A 498 23.94 -23.04 -0.52
CA GLY A 498 23.28 -21.74 -0.70
C GLY A 498 21.75 -21.83 -0.79
N ASN A 499 21.09 -22.54 0.12
CA ASN A 499 19.63 -22.72 0.03
C ASN A 499 18.89 -21.53 0.65
N LEU A 500 17.88 -21.02 -0.06
CA LEU A 500 16.89 -20.07 0.45
C LEU A 500 15.81 -20.84 1.24
N LEU A 501 15.63 -20.48 2.52
CA LEU A 501 14.57 -21.04 3.36
C LEU A 501 13.25 -20.30 3.17
N GLY A 502 13.35 -18.99 2.96
CA GLY A 502 12.21 -18.10 2.88
C GLY A 502 12.61 -16.64 2.98
N VAL A 503 11.62 -15.78 3.20
CA VAL A 503 11.77 -14.34 3.38
C VAL A 503 10.93 -13.95 4.59
N ALA A 504 11.54 -13.19 5.50
CA ALA A 504 10.86 -12.56 6.63
C ALA A 504 10.43 -11.15 6.23
N GLY A 505 9.24 -10.73 6.63
CA GLY A 505 8.74 -9.40 6.31
C GLY A 505 7.79 -8.81 7.35
N ILE A 506 7.65 -7.49 7.27
CA ILE A 506 6.80 -6.67 8.14
C ILE A 506 6.11 -5.62 7.26
N ASP A 507 4.81 -5.44 7.44
CA ASP A 507 4.04 -4.40 6.75
C ASP A 507 4.07 -3.08 7.52
N VAL A 508 4.32 -1.99 6.80
CA VAL A 508 4.28 -0.61 7.29
C VAL A 508 3.16 0.12 6.55
N PRO A 509 2.10 0.58 7.24
CA PRO A 509 1.04 1.37 6.62
C PRO A 509 1.61 2.66 6.03
N LEU A 510 1.12 3.05 4.86
CA LEU A 510 1.46 4.36 4.30
C LEU A 510 0.97 5.51 5.17
N GLN A 511 -0.10 5.29 5.95
CA GLN A 511 -0.58 6.27 6.91
C GLN A 511 0.46 6.56 8.00
N SER A 512 1.23 5.56 8.43
CA SER A 512 2.29 5.76 9.43
C SER A 512 3.40 6.69 8.93
N PHE A 513 3.71 6.67 7.62
CA PHE A 513 4.62 7.66 7.03
C PHE A 513 4.00 9.06 7.10
N ARG A 514 2.74 9.22 6.70
CA ARG A 514 2.02 10.51 6.73
C ARG A 514 1.91 11.10 8.13
N ASP A 515 1.61 10.26 9.11
CA ASP A 515 1.50 10.67 10.51
C ASP A 515 2.87 11.10 11.06
N ALA A 516 3.93 10.33 10.76
CA ALA A 516 5.30 10.68 11.15
C ALA A 516 5.80 11.97 10.50
N LEU A 517 5.32 12.27 9.28
CA LEU A 517 5.66 13.46 8.51
C LEU A 517 5.02 14.74 9.04
N ARG A 518 4.11 14.64 10.03
CA ARG A 518 3.41 15.78 10.65
C ARG A 518 2.87 16.75 9.60
N GLY A 519 2.04 16.26 8.67
CA GLY A 519 1.50 17.05 7.55
C GLY A 519 0.84 18.37 7.97
N TRP A 520 0.27 18.43 9.18
CA TRP A 520 -0.26 19.64 9.79
C TRP A 520 0.77 20.78 9.95
N GLN A 521 2.07 20.49 9.98
CA GLN A 521 3.09 21.53 10.09
C GLN A 521 3.34 22.23 8.75
N ALA A 522 3.20 21.54 7.61
CA ALA A 522 3.60 22.04 6.30
C ALA A 522 2.79 23.25 5.83
N GLY A 523 1.56 23.40 6.29
CA GLY A 523 0.62 24.38 5.74
C GLY A 523 -0.34 23.74 4.73
N VAL A 524 -1.19 24.57 4.12
CA VAL A 524 -2.31 24.11 3.27
C VAL A 524 -1.91 23.94 1.80
N ASN A 525 -0.99 24.80 1.33
CA ASN A 525 -0.52 24.82 -0.05
C ASN A 525 0.79 24.06 -0.25
N ASN A 526 1.38 23.63 0.86
CA ASN A 526 2.62 22.89 0.88
C ASN A 526 2.30 21.46 1.30
N TYR A 527 3.05 20.50 0.79
CA TYR A 527 2.85 19.11 1.15
C TYR A 527 4.12 18.31 0.99
N LEU A 528 4.17 17.26 1.79
CA LEU A 528 5.21 16.25 1.72
C LEU A 528 4.74 15.13 0.79
N PHE A 529 5.68 14.58 0.05
CA PHE A 529 5.48 13.41 -0.79
C PHE A 529 6.76 12.58 -0.80
N ALA A 530 6.65 11.30 -1.15
CA ALA A 530 7.81 10.46 -1.31
C ALA A 530 7.71 9.64 -2.58
N VAL A 531 8.87 9.37 -3.16
CA VAL A 531 9.03 8.52 -4.35
C VAL A 531 10.08 7.45 -4.08
N ASP A 532 9.99 6.34 -4.81
CA ASP A 532 11.02 5.31 -4.82
C ASP A 532 12.19 5.65 -5.77
N ASN A 533 13.18 4.75 -5.81
CA ASN A 533 14.34 4.86 -6.69
C ASN A 533 14.02 4.64 -8.19
N ASN A 534 12.76 4.41 -8.54
CA ASN A 534 12.28 4.32 -9.92
C ASN A 534 11.45 5.56 -10.33
N GLY A 535 11.14 6.46 -9.39
CA GLY A 535 10.28 7.64 -9.61
C GLY A 535 8.80 7.38 -9.37
N PHE A 536 8.41 6.22 -8.82
CA PHE A 536 7.04 5.93 -8.44
C PHE A 536 6.67 6.53 -7.10
N VAL A 537 5.46 7.04 -7.04
CA VAL A 537 4.90 7.70 -5.86
C VAL A 537 4.59 6.66 -4.78
N LEU A 538 5.18 6.85 -3.60
CA LEU A 538 4.81 6.14 -2.38
C LEU A 538 3.54 6.77 -1.79
N PHE A 539 3.57 8.08 -1.53
CA PHE A 539 2.40 8.87 -1.15
C PHE A 539 2.53 10.29 -1.72
N HIS A 540 1.41 10.85 -2.15
CA HIS A 540 1.30 12.22 -2.68
C HIS A 540 -0.16 12.68 -2.61
N PRO A 541 -0.47 13.98 -2.40
CA PRO A 541 -1.85 14.46 -2.34
C PRO A 541 -2.65 14.25 -3.62
N GLY A 542 -2.00 14.19 -4.79
CA GLY A 542 -2.59 13.83 -6.08
C GLY A 542 -2.61 12.34 -6.41
N TYR A 543 -2.08 11.47 -5.53
CA TYR A 543 -2.14 10.02 -5.72
C TYR A 543 -3.59 9.55 -5.54
N ARG A 544 -4.14 8.91 -6.58
CA ARG A 544 -5.55 8.44 -6.62
C ARG A 544 -5.56 6.97 -7.05
N PRO A 545 -5.35 6.01 -6.12
CA PRO A 545 -5.25 4.59 -6.45
C PRO A 545 -6.60 3.93 -6.78
N VAL A 546 -7.71 4.50 -6.30
CA VAL A 546 -9.07 4.00 -6.52
C VAL A 546 -9.82 4.89 -7.50
N TYR A 547 -10.60 4.29 -8.40
CA TYR A 547 -11.53 4.99 -9.28
C TYR A 547 -12.88 4.27 -9.28
N LYS A 548 -13.97 5.00 -8.98
CA LYS A 548 -15.33 4.43 -8.89
C LYS A 548 -15.37 3.14 -8.06
N SER A 549 -14.78 3.18 -6.85
CA SER A 549 -14.70 2.02 -5.94
C SER A 549 -13.98 0.79 -6.51
N THR A 550 -13.18 0.94 -7.56
CA THR A 550 -12.32 -0.11 -8.11
C THR A 550 -10.87 0.32 -8.06
N LEU A 551 -9.99 -0.56 -7.58
CA LEU A 551 -8.55 -0.32 -7.59
C LEU A 551 -8.04 -0.23 -9.03
N LYS A 552 -7.27 0.81 -9.34
CA LYS A 552 -6.66 0.96 -10.68
C LYS A 552 -5.65 -0.16 -10.93
N SER A 553 -5.59 -0.68 -12.15
CA SER A 553 -4.69 -1.80 -12.49
C SER A 553 -3.19 -1.52 -12.31
N HIS A 554 -2.79 -0.25 -12.40
CA HIS A 554 -1.39 0.20 -12.32
C HIS A 554 -1.13 1.11 -11.12
N TYR A 555 -1.93 0.98 -10.05
CA TYR A 555 -1.81 1.84 -8.86
C TYR A 555 -0.40 1.82 -8.24
N GLN A 556 0.34 0.71 -8.38
CA GLN A 556 1.70 0.54 -7.84
C GLN A 556 2.76 1.36 -8.61
N ASN A 557 2.49 1.67 -9.88
CA ASN A 557 3.47 2.26 -10.80
C ASN A 557 3.05 3.66 -11.28
N VAL A 558 2.46 4.47 -10.39
CA VAL A 558 2.13 5.87 -10.68
C VAL A 558 3.39 6.71 -10.55
N ASP A 559 3.85 7.29 -11.65
CA ASP A 559 5.08 8.09 -11.70
C ASP A 559 4.86 9.51 -11.14
N LEU A 560 5.93 10.11 -10.61
CA LEU A 560 5.92 11.50 -10.13
C LEU A 560 5.41 12.48 -11.18
N ASN A 561 5.80 12.33 -12.44
CA ASN A 561 5.38 13.24 -13.52
C ASN A 561 3.90 13.09 -13.92
N GLU A 562 3.22 12.04 -13.45
CA GLU A 562 1.76 11.89 -13.62
C GLU A 562 0.98 12.69 -12.57
N VAL A 563 1.58 12.96 -11.40
CA VAL A 563 0.95 13.69 -10.29
C VAL A 563 1.44 15.13 -10.18
N GLU A 564 2.67 15.41 -10.60
CA GLU A 564 3.29 16.74 -10.66
C GLU A 564 3.51 17.14 -12.11
N VAL A 565 2.41 17.52 -12.76
CA VAL A 565 2.35 17.82 -14.19
C VAL A 565 2.91 19.24 -14.42
N PRO A 566 4.07 19.40 -15.10
CA PRO A 566 4.59 20.73 -15.43
C PRO A 566 3.71 21.43 -16.47
N GLN A 567 3.82 22.76 -16.58
CA GLN A 567 3.00 23.52 -17.53
C GLN A 567 3.20 23.12 -19.00
N ASP A 568 4.42 22.76 -19.40
CA ASP A 568 4.81 22.46 -20.79
C ASP A 568 4.94 20.94 -21.05
N VAL A 569 3.95 20.14 -20.66
CA VAL A 569 4.03 18.68 -20.85
C VAL A 569 4.09 18.32 -22.33
N LYS A 570 5.21 17.72 -22.73
CA LYS A 570 5.31 16.97 -23.98
C LYS A 570 4.76 15.57 -23.72
N ILE A 571 3.60 15.28 -24.30
CA ILE A 571 3.04 13.92 -24.31
C ILE A 571 3.61 13.22 -25.54
N ASP A 572 4.21 12.05 -25.36
CA ASP A 572 4.62 11.21 -26.48
C ASP A 572 3.34 10.72 -27.20
N PRO A 573 3.14 11.06 -28.49
CA PRO A 573 1.93 10.72 -29.22
C PRO A 573 1.76 9.20 -29.46
N ASN A 574 2.81 8.40 -29.32
CA ASN A 574 2.75 6.95 -29.51
C ASN A 574 2.41 6.19 -28.22
N THR A 575 2.81 6.72 -27.05
CA THR A 575 2.57 6.07 -25.75
C THR A 575 1.45 6.73 -24.95
N GLY A 576 1.14 8.01 -25.23
CA GLY A 576 0.22 8.82 -24.44
C GLY A 576 0.78 9.19 -23.06
N THR A 577 2.09 9.04 -22.83
CA THR A 577 2.74 9.29 -21.53
C THR A 577 3.48 10.63 -21.53
N PRO A 578 3.62 11.29 -20.37
CA PRO A 578 4.47 12.48 -20.22
C PRO A 578 5.94 12.17 -20.53
N ASP A 579 6.71 13.20 -20.86
CA ASP A 579 8.17 13.13 -20.84
C ASP A 579 8.66 12.84 -19.41
N TYR A 580 9.31 11.69 -19.22
CA TYR A 580 9.84 11.26 -17.93
C TYR A 580 11.21 11.89 -17.61
N ALA A 581 11.79 12.70 -18.51
CA ALA A 581 13.06 13.38 -18.30
C ALA A 581 12.87 14.78 -17.68
N THR A 582 12.32 14.84 -16.47
CA THR A 582 12.19 16.10 -15.71
C THR A 582 13.32 16.23 -14.68
N PRO A 583 13.88 17.45 -14.46
CA PRO A 583 14.96 17.65 -13.49
C PRO A 583 14.60 17.21 -12.07
N LEU A 584 13.35 17.43 -11.66
CA LEU A 584 12.84 17.00 -10.35
C LEU A 584 12.89 15.48 -10.21
N ARG A 585 12.38 14.75 -11.20
CA ARG A 585 12.35 13.29 -11.18
C ARG A 585 13.75 12.70 -11.19
N GLU A 586 14.65 13.22 -12.03
CA GLU A 586 16.06 12.82 -12.08
C GLU A 586 16.74 13.02 -10.71
N THR A 587 16.62 14.22 -10.14
CA THR A 587 17.15 14.53 -8.80
C THR A 587 16.68 13.55 -7.73
N MET A 588 15.38 13.21 -7.73
CA MET A 588 14.81 12.34 -6.70
C MET A 588 15.21 10.86 -6.88
N ILE A 589 15.38 10.41 -8.13
CA ILE A 589 15.87 9.05 -8.46
C ILE A 589 17.36 8.92 -8.16
N GLU A 590 18.16 9.94 -8.47
CA GLU A 590 19.58 10.01 -8.14
C GLU A 590 19.83 10.25 -6.65
N ARG A 591 18.76 10.48 -5.88
CA ARG A 591 18.78 10.64 -4.43
C ARG A 591 19.60 11.84 -3.97
N GLU A 592 19.61 12.90 -4.78
CA GLU A 592 20.35 14.12 -4.48
C GLU A 592 19.58 15.02 -3.51
N ARG A 593 20.32 15.66 -2.59
CA ARG A 593 19.81 16.80 -1.80
C ARG A 593 19.89 18.06 -2.64
N LYS A 594 18.77 18.47 -3.23
CA LYS A 594 18.74 19.58 -4.18
C LYS A 594 17.36 20.24 -4.19
N THR A 595 17.34 21.44 -4.73
CA THR A 595 16.12 22.22 -4.90
C THR A 595 15.82 22.41 -6.39
N ASN A 596 14.58 22.17 -6.78
CA ASN A 596 14.09 22.36 -8.15
C ASN A 596 12.90 23.31 -8.16
N GLU A 597 12.82 24.19 -9.15
CA GLU A 597 11.67 25.08 -9.34
C GLU A 597 10.93 24.66 -10.62
N LEU A 598 9.63 24.45 -10.52
CA LEU A 598 8.80 24.08 -11.67
C LEU A 598 7.57 25.00 -11.77
N PRO A 599 7.28 25.57 -12.95
CA PRO A 599 5.99 26.18 -13.21
C PRO A 599 4.92 25.08 -13.27
N ALA A 600 3.94 25.17 -12.38
CA ALA A 600 2.88 24.18 -12.24
C ALA A 600 1.51 24.81 -12.48
N GLN A 601 0.58 24.01 -13.00
CA GLN A 601 -0.84 24.35 -12.98
C GLN A 601 -1.48 23.65 -11.79
N ILE A 602 -1.90 24.44 -10.80
CA ILE A 602 -2.63 23.92 -9.66
C ILE A 602 -4.08 23.72 -10.11
N VAL A 603 -4.44 22.46 -10.33
CA VAL A 603 -5.81 22.05 -10.61
C VAL A 603 -6.52 21.82 -9.29
N THR A 604 -7.66 22.45 -9.10
CA THR A 604 -8.52 22.19 -7.93
C THR A 604 -9.24 20.85 -8.10
N ASP A 605 -9.63 20.19 -7.01
CA ASP A 605 -10.14 18.81 -7.03
C ASP A 605 -11.41 18.60 -7.87
N ASN A 606 -12.10 19.69 -8.22
CA ASN A 606 -13.26 19.66 -9.13
C ASN A 606 -12.90 19.76 -10.63
N PHE A 607 -11.61 19.85 -10.98
CA PHE A 607 -11.10 20.06 -12.37
C PHE A 607 -11.70 21.27 -13.10
N HIS A 608 -12.37 22.17 -12.38
CA HIS A 608 -13.10 23.30 -12.95
C HIS A 608 -12.32 24.61 -12.89
N THR A 609 -11.35 24.72 -11.99
CA THR A 609 -10.50 25.91 -11.84
C THR A 609 -9.03 25.51 -11.83
N THR A 610 -8.22 26.29 -12.53
CA THR A 610 -6.77 26.08 -12.64
C THR A 610 -6.05 27.38 -12.35
N PHE A 611 -5.10 27.36 -11.44
CA PHE A 611 -4.25 28.51 -11.13
C PHE A 611 -2.84 28.26 -11.63
N GLN A 612 -2.24 29.28 -12.26
CA GLN A 612 -0.82 29.25 -12.58
C GLN A 612 -0.03 29.67 -11.34
N ALA A 613 0.89 28.81 -10.90
CA ALA A 613 1.77 29.08 -9.78
C ALA A 613 3.13 28.43 -10.01
N THR A 614 4.17 28.99 -9.40
CA THR A 614 5.48 28.33 -9.35
C THR A 614 5.55 27.51 -8.08
N ARG A 615 6.06 26.28 -8.18
CA ARG A 615 6.36 25.43 -7.02
C ARG A 615 7.86 25.23 -6.91
N LYS A 616 8.34 25.34 -5.68
CA LYS A 616 9.73 25.01 -5.32
C LYS A 616 9.72 23.70 -4.56
N TYR A 617 10.47 22.74 -5.07
CA TYR A 617 10.57 21.39 -4.57
C TYR A 617 11.93 21.21 -3.91
N PHE A 618 11.91 20.78 -2.66
CA PHE A 618 13.12 20.39 -1.94
C PHE A 618 13.16 18.88 -1.82
N SER A 619 14.26 18.25 -2.24
CA SER A 619 14.44 16.79 -2.15
C SER A 619 15.50 16.42 -1.13
N THR A 620 15.26 15.33 -0.40
CA THR A 620 16.27 14.70 0.47
C THR A 620 16.08 13.18 0.48
N PRO A 621 17.17 12.38 0.40
CA PRO A 621 17.06 10.94 0.52
C PRO A 621 16.69 10.54 1.95
N LEU A 622 15.86 9.52 2.08
CA LEU A 622 15.63 8.86 3.37
C LEU A 622 16.67 7.75 3.55
N GLU A 623 17.65 8.00 4.43
CA GLU A 623 18.76 7.07 4.70
C GLU A 623 18.24 5.67 5.08
N GLN A 624 18.96 4.62 4.66
CA GLN A 624 18.60 3.20 4.85
C GLN A 624 17.31 2.70 4.18
N THR A 625 16.60 3.55 3.44
CA THR A 625 15.45 3.15 2.58
C THR A 625 15.75 3.47 1.11
N PRO A 626 15.02 2.94 0.12
CA PRO A 626 15.16 3.36 -1.28
C PRO A 626 14.39 4.65 -1.61
N PHE A 627 13.74 5.27 -0.62
CA PHE A 627 12.83 6.39 -0.85
C PHE A 627 13.55 7.74 -0.80
N THR A 628 13.04 8.68 -1.59
CA THR A 628 13.41 10.09 -1.55
C THR A 628 12.18 10.89 -1.17
N LEU A 629 12.34 11.75 -0.17
CA LEU A 629 11.29 12.66 0.27
C LEU A 629 11.38 13.97 -0.50
N GLY A 630 10.21 14.48 -0.90
CA GLY A 630 10.03 15.81 -1.45
C GLY A 630 9.13 16.67 -0.56
N LEU A 631 9.47 17.95 -0.42
CA LEU A 631 8.56 19.00 0.04
C LEU A 631 8.26 19.92 -1.13
N ALA A 632 6.99 20.04 -1.48
CA ALA A 632 6.50 21.02 -2.43
C ALA A 632 6.06 22.28 -1.67
N VAL A 633 6.60 23.43 -2.04
CA VAL A 633 6.24 24.73 -1.47
C VAL A 633 5.75 25.65 -2.58
N GLN A 634 4.63 26.32 -2.35
CA GLN A 634 4.16 27.37 -3.25
C GLN A 634 5.13 28.56 -3.22
N TRP A 635 5.65 28.95 -4.39
CA TRP A 635 6.75 29.88 -4.52
C TRP A 635 6.36 31.09 -5.37
N ASN A 636 6.70 32.29 -4.88
CA ASN A 636 6.62 33.51 -5.66
C ASN A 636 8.02 33.89 -6.17
N ALA A 637 8.22 33.68 -7.47
CA ALA A 637 9.49 33.95 -8.15
C ALA A 637 9.85 35.44 -8.21
N GLU A 638 8.86 36.35 -8.21
CA GLU A 638 9.11 37.80 -8.29
C GLU A 638 9.66 38.34 -6.97
N THR A 639 9.15 37.83 -5.84
CA THR A 639 9.60 38.23 -4.51
C THR A 639 10.76 37.37 -3.99
N GLY A 640 11.00 36.20 -4.60
CA GLY A 640 11.93 35.20 -4.09
C GLY A 640 11.50 34.62 -2.75
N ARG A 641 10.18 34.52 -2.51
CA ARG A 641 9.61 34.12 -1.21
C ARG A 641 8.61 32.98 -1.40
N GLY A 642 8.60 32.04 -0.47
CA GLY A 642 7.58 31.00 -0.38
C GLY A 642 6.40 31.43 0.49
N ASP A 643 5.28 30.72 0.37
CA ASP A 643 4.18 30.85 1.32
C ASP A 643 4.63 30.44 2.73
N PRO A 644 4.28 31.23 3.78
CA PRO A 644 4.74 30.97 5.13
C PRO A 644 4.20 29.66 5.67
N ILE A 645 5.14 28.81 6.10
CA ILE A 645 4.88 27.71 7.01
C ILE A 645 4.52 28.34 8.37
N PRO A 646 3.38 27.99 9.00
CA PRO A 646 2.98 28.62 10.25
C PRO A 646 4.00 28.43 11.38
N GLU A 647 4.47 29.52 11.99
CA GLU A 647 5.34 29.46 13.16
C GLU A 647 4.53 29.18 14.45
N PHE A 648 4.85 28.09 15.15
CA PHE A 648 4.11 27.61 16.33
C PHE A 648 4.58 28.21 17.68
N VAL A 649 5.09 29.45 17.67
CA VAL A 649 5.73 30.09 18.83
C VAL A 649 4.74 30.27 20.01
N GLY A 650 3.47 30.54 19.72
CA GLY A 650 2.42 30.76 20.74
C GLY A 650 2.06 29.50 21.55
N ALA A 651 2.20 28.32 20.96
CA ALA A 651 1.86 27.04 21.60
C ALA A 651 2.82 26.72 22.76
N ARG A 652 4.11 27.04 22.61
CA ARG A 652 5.15 26.80 23.63
C ARG A 652 4.95 27.63 24.91
N ALA A 653 4.28 28.78 24.82
CA ALA A 653 3.91 29.57 26.00
C ALA A 653 2.88 28.85 26.89
N MET A 654 2.10 27.92 26.33
CA MET A 654 1.11 27.11 27.06
C MET A 654 1.70 25.86 27.71
N ALA A 655 2.98 25.55 27.49
CA ALA A 655 3.64 24.35 28.00
C ALA A 655 3.64 24.26 29.54
N ASN A 656 3.66 25.42 30.22
CA ASN A 656 3.67 25.49 31.69
C ASN A 656 2.27 25.59 32.31
N GLU A 657 1.19 25.61 31.51
CA GLU A 657 -0.19 25.66 32.02
C GLU A 657 -0.71 24.26 32.37
N GLU A 658 -0.97 24.01 33.67
CA GLU A 658 -1.68 22.81 34.13
C GLU A 658 -3.08 22.71 33.50
N VAL A 659 -3.39 21.55 32.93
CA VAL A 659 -4.70 21.28 32.31
C VAL A 659 -5.69 20.81 33.38
N LYS A 660 -6.79 21.54 33.55
CA LYS A 660 -7.89 21.13 34.44
C LYS A 660 -9.05 20.57 33.61
N ARG A 661 -9.90 19.75 34.25
CA ARG A 661 -11.12 19.22 33.59
C ARG A 661 -12.01 20.33 33.05
N SER A 662 -12.09 21.48 33.73
CA SER A 662 -12.83 22.66 33.28
C SER A 662 -12.30 23.25 31.97
N ASP A 663 -11.01 23.08 31.65
CA ASP A 663 -10.42 23.58 30.41
C ASP A 663 -10.90 22.80 29.18
N MET A 664 -11.52 21.64 29.36
CA MET A 664 -12.10 20.87 28.26
C MET A 664 -13.35 21.54 27.64
N ASP A 665 -13.97 22.51 28.34
CA ASP A 665 -15.03 23.37 27.78
C ASP A 665 -14.53 24.18 26.57
N ARG A 666 -13.22 24.41 26.48
CA ARG A 666 -12.61 25.07 25.31
C ARG A 666 -12.88 24.29 24.03
N PHE A 667 -12.93 22.96 24.09
CA PHE A 667 -13.26 22.10 22.95
C PHE A 667 -14.78 22.07 22.71
N ALA A 668 -15.52 21.59 23.69
CA ALA A 668 -16.97 21.72 23.74
C ALA A 668 -17.45 21.54 25.19
N PRO A 669 -18.59 22.16 25.58
CA PRO A 669 -19.08 22.12 26.96
C PRO A 669 -19.26 20.72 27.53
N ILE A 670 -19.66 19.78 26.68
CA ILE A 670 -19.91 18.38 27.00
C ILE A 670 -18.68 17.66 27.59
N TYR A 671 -17.48 18.09 27.23
CA TYR A 671 -16.23 17.47 27.70
C TYR A 671 -15.77 17.99 29.07
N ALA A 672 -16.38 19.08 29.56
CA ALA A 672 -16.13 19.60 30.91
C ALA A 672 -17.01 18.94 31.98
N GLU A 673 -18.04 18.17 31.60
CA GLU A 673 -18.99 17.55 32.52
C GLU A 673 -18.36 16.43 33.37
N ASP A 674 -18.97 16.18 34.55
CA ASP A 674 -18.46 15.29 35.59
C ASP A 674 -18.93 13.83 35.39
N THR A 675 -18.71 13.27 34.20
CA THR A 675 -19.15 11.91 33.83
C THR A 675 -18.12 10.81 34.14
N GLY A 676 -17.05 11.11 34.88
CA GLY A 676 -15.95 10.17 35.12
C GLY A 676 -15.01 10.03 33.91
N SER A 677 -14.36 8.87 33.76
CA SER A 677 -13.39 8.58 32.69
C SER A 677 -14.02 8.24 31.34
N ASP A 678 -15.33 7.94 31.30
CA ASP A 678 -16.03 7.54 30.09
C ASP A 678 -16.87 8.70 29.53
N CYS A 679 -16.32 9.39 28.54
CA CYS A 679 -17.01 10.44 27.77
C CYS A 679 -17.61 9.92 26.45
N SER A 680 -17.61 8.60 26.20
CA SER A 680 -18.03 8.01 24.92
C SER A 680 -19.56 7.95 24.71
N ALA A 681 -20.34 8.04 25.79
CA ALA A 681 -21.80 7.81 25.76
C ALA A 681 -22.67 9.02 25.32
N ILE A 682 -22.08 10.15 24.95
CA ILE A 682 -22.79 11.45 24.95
C ILE A 682 -23.19 11.97 23.54
N HIS A 683 -22.95 11.21 22.46
CA HIS A 683 -22.96 11.76 21.09
C HIS A 683 -24.29 11.84 20.33
N ASN A 684 -25.41 11.32 20.83
CA ASN A 684 -26.54 11.11 19.92
C ASN A 684 -27.43 12.34 19.63
N HIS A 685 -27.32 13.48 20.32
CA HIS A 685 -28.33 14.56 20.20
C HIS A 685 -27.84 16.01 20.30
N SER A 686 -26.54 16.33 20.20
CA SER A 686 -26.09 17.71 20.35
C SER A 686 -26.18 18.53 19.05
N HIS A 687 -26.79 19.71 19.12
CA HIS A 687 -26.76 20.73 18.06
C HIS A 687 -25.36 21.34 17.84
N GLN A 688 -24.38 20.93 18.65
CA GLN A 688 -23.02 21.46 18.68
C GLN A 688 -22.04 20.32 18.93
N GLY A 689 -20.86 20.40 18.32
CA GLY A 689 -19.81 19.43 18.53
C GLY A 689 -18.44 19.89 18.05
N ALA A 690 -17.43 19.16 18.48
CA ALA A 690 -16.07 19.29 18.00
C ALA A 690 -15.55 17.89 17.65
N THR A 691 -14.68 17.81 16.67
CA THR A 691 -13.93 16.59 16.33
C THR A 691 -12.51 16.98 15.92
N LEU A 692 -11.65 15.99 15.74
CA LEU A 692 -10.28 16.15 15.28
C LEU A 692 -10.06 15.33 14.02
N SER A 693 -9.22 15.87 13.14
CA SER A 693 -8.65 15.09 12.05
C SER A 693 -7.91 13.87 12.60
N PRO A 694 -7.93 12.74 11.87
CA PRO A 694 -7.47 11.45 12.37
C PRO A 694 -5.94 11.32 12.37
N TYR A 695 -5.23 12.34 12.87
CA TYR A 695 -3.78 12.32 13.02
C TYR A 695 -3.38 11.53 14.26
N GLN A 696 -2.45 10.59 14.09
CA GLN A 696 -1.88 9.87 15.23
C GLN A 696 -0.79 10.71 15.89
N PHE A 697 -1.10 11.31 17.04
CA PHE A 697 -0.15 12.13 17.80
C PHE A 697 0.41 11.46 19.05
N CYS A 698 -0.02 10.23 19.36
CA CYS A 698 0.62 9.37 20.36
C CYS A 698 0.58 7.90 19.91
N GLN A 699 1.41 7.07 20.52
CA GLN A 699 1.35 5.63 20.39
C GLN A 699 0.21 5.08 21.27
N PHE A 700 -1.02 5.11 20.76
CA PHE A 700 -2.19 4.68 21.52
C PHE A 700 -2.14 3.18 21.85
N ASP A 701 -2.46 2.82 23.10
CA ASP A 701 -2.80 1.44 23.43
C ASP A 701 -4.16 1.04 22.83
N GLN A 702 -4.48 -0.25 22.87
CA GLN A 702 -5.71 -0.79 22.27
C GLN A 702 -6.99 -0.11 22.82
N ALA A 703 -7.01 0.23 24.11
CA ALA A 703 -8.17 0.86 24.74
C ALA A 703 -8.33 2.33 24.30
N LEU A 704 -7.22 3.06 24.22
CA LEU A 704 -7.19 4.45 23.79
C LEU A 704 -7.43 4.59 22.28
N ALA A 705 -6.92 3.66 21.47
CA ALA A 705 -7.17 3.62 20.03
C ALA A 705 -8.67 3.36 19.72
N ALA A 706 -9.30 2.43 20.44
CA ALA A 706 -10.75 2.21 20.33
C ALA A 706 -11.55 3.45 20.73
N LEU A 707 -11.12 4.14 21.80
CA LEU A 707 -11.74 5.39 22.22
C LEU A 707 -11.53 6.51 21.19
N TRP A 708 -10.35 6.62 20.60
CA TRP A 708 -10.03 7.60 19.55
C TRP A 708 -10.88 7.41 18.30
N GLN A 709 -11.10 6.16 17.86
CA GLN A 709 -11.98 5.85 16.73
C GLN A 709 -13.45 6.18 17.02
N ALA A 710 -13.89 6.05 18.28
CA ALA A 710 -15.26 6.36 18.68
C ALA A 710 -15.48 7.87 18.89
N ASP A 711 -14.58 8.52 19.62
CA ASP A 711 -14.60 9.96 19.90
C ASP A 711 -13.16 10.50 20.09
N PRO A 712 -12.60 11.16 19.06
CA PRO A 712 -11.26 11.74 19.10
C PRO A 712 -11.04 12.73 20.26
N ILE A 713 -12.03 13.55 20.59
CA ILE A 713 -11.91 14.58 21.64
C ILE A 713 -11.95 13.94 23.02
N CYS A 714 -12.74 12.87 23.20
CA CYS A 714 -12.75 12.11 24.45
C CYS A 714 -11.41 11.39 24.71
N ALA A 715 -10.81 10.81 23.68
CA ALA A 715 -9.45 10.26 23.78
C ALA A 715 -8.41 11.36 24.10
N LEU A 716 -8.49 12.51 23.42
CA LEU A 716 -7.63 13.67 23.71
C LEU A 716 -7.81 14.16 25.15
N ARG A 717 -9.04 14.23 25.67
CA ARG A 717 -9.34 14.59 27.08
C ARG A 717 -8.57 13.71 28.05
N ARG A 718 -8.57 12.40 27.82
CA ARG A 718 -7.87 11.44 28.69
C ARG A 718 -6.36 11.66 28.68
N ILE A 719 -5.79 11.96 27.51
CA ILE A 719 -4.36 12.24 27.35
C ILE A 719 -3.98 13.58 28.01
N LEU A 720 -4.74 14.65 27.77
CA LEU A 720 -4.43 15.97 28.28
C LEU A 720 -4.52 16.07 29.82
N LEU A 721 -5.39 15.28 30.45
CA LEU A 721 -5.57 15.27 31.90
C LEU A 721 -4.58 14.36 32.64
N ASP A 722 -3.84 13.49 31.94
CA ASP A 722 -2.92 12.52 32.53
C ASP A 722 -1.50 12.70 31.95
N GLY A 723 -0.66 13.40 32.69
CA GLY A 723 0.73 13.67 32.28
C GLY A 723 1.63 12.43 32.26
N GLU A 724 1.33 11.41 33.08
CA GLU A 724 2.07 10.14 33.01
C GLU A 724 1.71 9.37 31.73
N LEU A 725 0.43 9.43 31.32
CA LEU A 725 -0.03 8.84 30.06
C LEU A 725 0.66 9.49 28.86
N GLN A 726 0.87 10.81 28.86
CA GLN A 726 1.57 11.51 27.78
C GLN A 726 3.00 10.99 27.56
N GLN A 727 3.74 10.80 28.66
CA GLN A 727 5.10 10.28 28.61
C GLN A 727 5.13 8.80 28.21
N ARG A 728 4.23 8.00 28.81
CA ARG A 728 4.13 6.55 28.55
C ARG A 728 3.75 6.24 27.09
N MET A 729 2.90 7.06 26.49
CA MET A 729 2.42 6.90 25.11
C MET A 729 3.25 7.65 24.07
N MET A 730 4.39 8.24 24.46
CA MET A 730 5.29 8.99 23.56
C MET A 730 4.55 10.02 22.70
N CYS A 731 3.73 10.87 23.33
CA CYS A 731 2.93 11.86 22.62
C CYS A 731 3.75 13.01 22.03
N ASP A 732 3.33 13.51 20.86
CA ASP A 732 3.85 14.75 20.26
C ASP A 732 3.32 15.98 21.02
N MET A 733 4.17 16.50 21.90
CA MET A 733 3.83 17.64 22.73
C MET A 733 3.59 18.92 21.93
N ASP A 734 4.27 19.11 20.79
CA ASP A 734 4.07 20.30 19.96
C ASP A 734 2.66 20.30 19.35
N TYR A 735 2.19 19.15 18.88
CA TYR A 735 0.82 18.99 18.37
C TYR A 735 -0.22 19.20 19.47
N LEU A 736 -0.03 18.60 20.65
CA LEU A 736 -0.94 18.78 21.79
C LEU A 736 -1.07 20.26 22.19
N LEU A 737 0.04 20.99 22.22
CA LEU A 737 0.03 22.43 22.51
C LEU A 737 -0.67 23.23 21.41
N GLN A 738 -0.47 22.86 20.14
CA GLN A 738 -1.11 23.56 19.02
C GLN A 738 -2.63 23.37 19.02
N ILE A 739 -3.11 22.15 19.25
CA ILE A 739 -4.56 21.90 19.39
C ILE A 739 -5.14 22.72 20.55
N ARG A 740 -4.45 22.76 21.69
CA ARG A 740 -4.91 23.54 22.87
C ARG A 740 -4.98 25.03 22.57
N LEU A 741 -4.02 25.56 21.82
CA LEU A 741 -4.01 26.96 21.38
C LEU A 741 -5.20 27.23 20.45
N ASP A 742 -5.35 26.43 19.39
CA ASP A 742 -6.47 26.54 18.46
C ASP A 742 -7.81 26.45 19.20
N ALA A 743 -7.95 25.51 20.15
CA ALA A 743 -9.16 25.36 20.96
C ALA A 743 -9.45 26.60 21.82
N LYS A 744 -8.42 27.24 22.40
CA LYS A 744 -8.56 28.46 23.21
C LYS A 744 -9.00 29.65 22.35
N GLU A 745 -8.34 29.86 21.23
CA GLU A 745 -8.59 31.00 20.34
C GLU A 745 -9.97 30.91 19.65
N THR A 746 -10.43 29.69 19.40
CA THR A 746 -11.68 29.43 18.66
C THR A 746 -12.89 29.19 19.56
N GLN A 747 -12.71 29.11 20.89
CA GLN A 747 -13.79 28.95 21.86
C GLN A 747 -14.94 29.98 21.72
N PRO A 748 -14.67 31.28 21.43
CA PRO A 748 -15.74 32.27 21.30
C PRO A 748 -16.74 31.99 20.17
N LEU A 749 -16.34 31.26 19.11
CA LEU A 749 -17.21 30.91 17.99
C LEU A 749 -18.42 30.10 18.45
N GLN A 750 -18.22 29.17 19.40
CA GLN A 750 -19.29 28.33 19.90
C GLN A 750 -20.37 29.14 20.64
N LYS A 751 -19.94 30.12 21.44
CA LYS A 751 -20.85 31.05 22.13
C LYS A 751 -21.61 31.91 21.13
N PHE A 752 -20.94 32.37 20.07
CA PHE A 752 -21.55 33.15 19.01
C PHE A 752 -22.63 32.36 18.25
N TRP A 753 -22.33 31.14 17.77
CA TRP A 753 -23.30 30.30 17.05
C TRP A 753 -24.54 29.98 17.89
N THR A 754 -24.34 29.76 19.19
CA THR A 754 -25.45 29.56 20.14
C THR A 754 -26.32 30.81 20.26
N GLN A 755 -25.72 32.00 20.36
CA GLN A 755 -26.45 33.28 20.43
C GLN A 755 -27.25 33.55 19.15
N VAL A 756 -26.70 33.24 17.98
CA VAL A 756 -27.37 33.50 16.69
C VAL A 756 -28.34 32.40 16.26
N HIS A 757 -28.44 31.28 17.01
CA HIS A 757 -29.29 30.14 16.63
C HIS A 757 -30.76 30.53 16.39
N SER A 758 -31.29 31.44 17.21
CA SER A 758 -32.68 31.94 17.07
C SER A 758 -32.79 33.22 16.22
N SER A 759 -31.72 33.62 15.52
CA SER A 759 -31.73 34.84 14.71
C SER A 759 -32.66 34.71 13.50
N PRO A 760 -33.52 35.71 13.22
CA PRO A 760 -34.36 35.72 12.03
C PRO A 760 -33.55 35.58 10.73
N LEU A 761 -32.29 36.01 10.73
CA LEU A 761 -31.39 35.89 9.58
C LEU A 761 -31.11 34.42 9.23
N ILE A 762 -30.89 33.56 10.22
CA ILE A 762 -30.63 32.12 10.00
C ILE A 762 -31.82 31.48 9.27
N SER A 763 -33.04 31.76 9.73
CA SER A 763 -34.27 31.27 9.09
C SER A 763 -34.50 31.87 7.70
N LYS A 764 -34.19 33.16 7.51
CA LYS A 764 -34.36 33.87 6.23
C LYS A 764 -33.44 33.32 5.14
N TRP A 765 -32.22 32.95 5.51
CA TRP A 765 -31.19 32.47 4.59
C TRP A 765 -31.14 30.95 4.46
N GLY A 766 -31.82 30.23 5.35
CA GLY A 766 -31.90 28.77 5.34
C GLY A 766 -30.57 28.10 5.74
N VAL A 767 -29.82 28.70 6.66
CA VAL A 767 -28.53 28.15 7.13
C VAL A 767 -28.80 26.85 7.88
N GLN A 768 -28.22 25.74 7.42
CA GLN A 768 -28.42 24.42 8.03
C GLN A 768 -27.36 24.07 9.07
N GLN A 769 -26.09 24.36 8.77
CA GLN A 769 -24.93 24.11 9.62
C GLN A 769 -23.92 25.27 9.51
N ALA A 770 -23.16 25.51 10.57
CA ALA A 770 -21.90 26.25 10.51
C ALA A 770 -20.77 25.34 11.00
N PHE A 771 -19.57 25.54 10.48
CA PHE A 771 -18.38 24.82 10.93
C PHE A 771 -17.13 25.67 10.78
N SER A 772 -16.07 25.27 11.46
CA SER A 772 -14.75 25.88 11.36
C SER A 772 -13.67 24.81 11.30
N PHE A 773 -12.76 24.97 10.34
CA PHE A 773 -11.55 24.16 10.18
C PHE A 773 -10.35 24.95 10.69
N HIS A 774 -9.48 24.29 11.46
CA HIS A 774 -8.29 24.89 12.03
C HIS A 774 -7.04 24.11 11.64
N HIS A 775 -5.88 24.76 11.73
CA HIS A 775 -4.64 24.22 11.19
C HIS A 775 -4.18 22.95 11.91
N SER A 776 -4.45 22.84 13.22
CA SER A 776 -4.23 21.61 14.01
C SER A 776 -5.10 20.41 13.60
N GLY A 777 -6.08 20.58 12.70
CA GLY A 777 -7.10 19.58 12.42
C GLY A 777 -8.27 19.61 13.40
N LEU A 778 -8.37 20.60 14.29
CA LEU A 778 -9.57 20.82 15.10
C LEU A 778 -10.72 21.28 14.19
N ILE A 779 -11.85 20.57 14.27
CA ILE A 779 -13.08 20.87 13.52
C ILE A 779 -14.18 21.15 14.53
N ARG A 780 -14.87 22.29 14.38
CA ARG A 780 -16.07 22.59 15.17
C ARG A 780 -17.27 22.68 14.25
N PHE A 781 -18.44 22.29 14.75
CA PHE A 781 -19.68 22.41 14.01
C PHE A 781 -20.88 22.76 14.90
N HIS A 782 -21.86 23.43 14.29
CA HIS A 782 -23.13 23.80 14.91
C HIS A 782 -24.28 23.63 13.92
N ASN A 783 -25.28 22.84 14.32
CA ASN A 783 -26.43 22.47 13.53
C ASN A 783 -27.62 23.41 13.87
N PHE A 784 -28.02 24.23 12.91
CA PHE A 784 -29.17 25.15 13.03
C PHE A 784 -30.50 24.50 12.61
N SER A 785 -30.47 23.43 11.82
CA SER A 785 -31.68 22.73 11.33
C SER A 785 -31.49 21.21 11.30
N SER A 786 -32.59 20.45 11.25
CA SER A 786 -32.59 19.00 11.03
C SER A 786 -33.60 18.64 9.94
N PRO A 787 -33.25 17.82 8.92
CA PRO A 787 -31.99 17.10 8.76
C PRO A 787 -30.87 17.99 8.21
N VAL A 788 -29.67 17.85 8.78
CA VAL A 788 -28.41 18.37 8.23
C VAL A 788 -28.02 17.50 7.03
N TYR A 789 -27.18 18.01 6.12
CA TYR A 789 -26.47 17.16 5.16
C TYR A 789 -25.79 16.01 5.93
N PRO A 790 -26.29 14.77 5.84
CA PRO A 790 -25.74 13.67 6.61
C PRO A 790 -24.31 13.45 6.16
N ASN A 791 -23.42 13.18 7.12
CA ASN A 791 -22.01 12.87 6.89
C ASN A 791 -21.09 14.03 6.46
N PHE A 792 -21.51 15.30 6.42
CA PHE A 792 -20.60 16.40 6.01
C PHE A 792 -19.25 16.40 6.76
N ILE A 793 -19.30 16.37 8.10
CA ILE A 793 -18.09 16.35 8.94
C ILE A 793 -17.30 15.05 8.76
N LYS A 794 -17.98 13.94 8.43
CA LYS A 794 -17.33 12.65 8.15
C LYS A 794 -16.62 12.67 6.80
N ASP A 795 -17.23 13.30 5.80
CA ASP A 795 -16.69 13.44 4.45
C ASP A 795 -15.49 14.40 4.43
N HIS A 796 -15.47 15.39 5.33
CA HIS A 796 -14.41 16.40 5.43
C HIS A 796 -13.56 16.33 6.71
N ILE A 797 -13.38 15.14 7.27
CA ILE A 797 -12.69 14.96 8.56
C ILE A 797 -11.17 15.24 8.49
N PHE A 798 -10.58 15.26 7.28
CA PHE A 798 -9.13 15.44 7.07
C PHE A 798 -8.64 16.89 7.25
N GLY A 799 -9.53 17.84 7.57
CA GLY A 799 -9.14 19.18 8.02
C GLY A 799 -8.29 19.93 7.00
N VAL A 800 -7.00 20.14 7.28
CA VAL A 800 -6.09 20.90 6.41
C VAL A 800 -5.71 20.16 5.13
N GLU A 801 -5.72 18.83 5.17
CA GLU A 801 -5.51 17.97 4.01
C GLU A 801 -6.79 17.77 3.19
N ASP A 802 -7.92 18.29 3.68
CA ASP A 802 -9.18 18.20 2.96
C ASP A 802 -9.17 19.10 1.72
N PRO A 803 -9.58 18.59 0.55
CA PRO A 803 -9.64 19.36 -0.68
C PRO A 803 -10.46 20.65 -0.56
N LEU A 804 -11.56 20.62 0.22
CA LEU A 804 -12.42 21.78 0.43
C LEU A 804 -11.66 22.92 1.11
N TYR A 805 -10.83 22.59 2.10
CA TYR A 805 -10.05 23.58 2.83
C TYR A 805 -8.92 24.12 1.95
N ALA A 806 -8.20 23.24 1.26
CA ALA A 806 -7.10 23.62 0.37
C ALA A 806 -7.57 24.51 -0.79
N GLU A 807 -8.65 24.14 -1.48
CA GLU A 807 -9.20 24.93 -2.59
C GLU A 807 -9.64 26.33 -2.13
N THR A 808 -10.22 26.41 -0.93
CA THR A 808 -10.66 27.68 -0.35
C THR A 808 -9.49 28.61 -0.06
N VAL A 809 -8.43 28.10 0.56
CA VAL A 809 -7.23 28.89 0.88
C VAL A 809 -6.56 29.37 -0.41
N LEU A 810 -6.37 28.47 -1.38
CA LEU A 810 -5.79 28.79 -2.69
C LEU A 810 -6.60 29.85 -3.45
N THR A 811 -7.92 29.65 -3.56
CA THR A 811 -8.80 30.57 -4.29
C THR A 811 -8.81 31.95 -3.65
N ASN A 812 -8.92 32.01 -2.32
CA ASN A 812 -8.92 33.28 -1.61
C ASN A 812 -7.58 34.01 -1.71
N GLN A 813 -6.45 33.30 -1.66
CA GLN A 813 -5.13 33.90 -1.89
C GLN A 813 -5.00 34.48 -3.30
N TYR A 814 -5.43 33.74 -4.32
CA TYR A 814 -5.38 34.22 -5.70
C TYR A 814 -6.20 35.51 -5.88
N PHE A 815 -7.35 35.60 -5.21
CA PHE A 815 -8.22 36.78 -5.20
C PHE A 815 -8.00 37.70 -3.99
N HIS A 816 -6.85 37.65 -3.32
CA HIS A 816 -6.61 38.36 -2.07
C HIS A 816 -6.84 39.87 -2.19
N ALA A 817 -6.48 40.47 -3.34
CA ALA A 817 -6.73 41.88 -3.63
C ALA A 817 -8.23 42.24 -3.70
N GLN A 818 -9.10 41.27 -4.00
CA GLN A 818 -10.53 41.45 -4.24
C GLN A 818 -11.39 41.07 -3.02
N LYS A 819 -10.80 40.47 -1.97
CA LYS A 819 -11.49 40.14 -0.71
C LYS A 819 -12.79 39.33 -0.92
N LEU A 820 -12.74 38.33 -1.80
CA LEU A 820 -13.91 37.58 -2.24
C LEU A 820 -14.22 36.40 -1.32
N THR A 821 -15.52 36.13 -1.14
CA THR A 821 -16.01 34.88 -0.52
C THR A 821 -15.97 33.75 -1.55
N VAL A 822 -15.51 32.57 -1.13
CA VAL A 822 -15.42 31.38 -1.99
C VAL A 822 -16.67 30.52 -1.85
N PHE A 823 -17.18 30.02 -2.98
CA PHE A 823 -18.37 29.19 -3.05
C PHE A 823 -18.03 27.85 -3.70
N HIS A 824 -18.38 26.75 -3.02
CA HIS A 824 -18.17 25.41 -3.56
C HIS A 824 -19.48 24.73 -3.92
N PRO A 825 -19.55 24.06 -5.09
CA PRO A 825 -20.69 23.22 -5.42
C PRO A 825 -20.71 21.96 -4.52
N PRO A 826 -21.89 21.41 -4.21
CA PRO A 826 -21.99 20.14 -3.52
C PRO A 826 -21.49 19.00 -4.42
N PRO A 827 -20.91 17.94 -3.82
CA PRO A 827 -20.47 16.78 -4.58
C PRO A 827 -21.64 16.18 -5.37
N ASN A 828 -21.37 15.80 -6.62
CA ASN A 828 -22.38 15.26 -7.56
C ASN A 828 -22.87 13.87 -7.12
N ASP A 829 -23.72 13.80 -6.10
CA ASP A 829 -24.32 12.53 -5.67
C ASP A 829 -25.53 12.23 -6.56
N ARG A 830 -25.33 11.37 -7.57
CA ARG A 830 -26.32 10.95 -8.57
C ARG A 830 -27.63 10.35 -8.00
N LYS A 831 -27.74 10.15 -6.67
CA LYS A 831 -28.91 9.56 -6.00
C LYS A 831 -29.89 10.59 -5.42
N PHE A 832 -29.51 11.86 -5.27
CA PHE A 832 -30.46 12.89 -4.85
C PHE A 832 -30.84 13.77 -6.04
N SER A 833 -31.99 13.48 -6.65
CA SER A 833 -32.70 14.44 -7.50
C SER A 833 -33.33 15.56 -6.65
N LEU A 834 -32.53 16.22 -5.81
CA LEU A 834 -32.93 17.43 -5.10
C LEU A 834 -32.35 18.63 -5.84
N LYS A 835 -33.20 19.63 -6.02
CA LYS A 835 -33.05 20.81 -6.88
C LYS A 835 -31.67 21.51 -6.75
N PRO A 836 -31.20 22.19 -7.82
CA PRO A 836 -29.86 22.77 -7.94
C PRO A 836 -29.69 24.05 -7.12
N SER A 837 -29.63 23.95 -5.79
CA SER A 837 -29.63 25.15 -4.94
C SER A 837 -28.91 25.07 -3.59
N CYS A 838 -27.98 24.13 -3.39
CA CYS A 838 -27.09 24.14 -2.23
C CYS A 838 -25.69 24.62 -2.66
N TYR A 839 -25.08 25.55 -1.92
CA TYR A 839 -23.71 26.04 -2.12
C TYR A 839 -22.99 26.06 -0.78
N TRP A 840 -21.78 25.55 -0.67
CA TRP A 840 -20.97 25.72 0.54
C TRP A 840 -20.33 27.10 0.53
N PHE A 841 -20.27 27.74 1.69
CA PHE A 841 -19.63 29.05 1.89
C PHE A 841 -18.28 28.82 2.57
N LEU A 842 -17.30 29.73 2.51
CA LEU A 842 -16.12 29.75 3.41
C LEU A 842 -15.56 31.18 3.38
N VAL A 843 -15.19 31.73 4.55
CA VAL A 843 -14.76 33.15 4.73
C VAL A 843 -13.46 33.18 5.51
N ASP A 844 -12.41 33.87 5.04
CA ASP A 844 -11.12 34.06 5.74
C ASP A 844 -11.19 35.11 6.87
N SER A 845 -10.57 34.87 8.05
CA SER A 845 -10.51 35.85 9.15
C SER A 845 -9.63 37.05 8.88
N ARG A 846 -8.83 37.07 7.82
CA ARG A 846 -8.21 38.33 7.35
C ARG A 846 -9.25 39.40 6.96
N LEU A 847 -10.53 39.02 6.91
CA LEU A 847 -11.70 39.91 6.78
C LEU A 847 -12.21 40.48 8.12
N ILE A 848 -11.58 40.20 9.28
CA ILE A 848 -12.01 40.60 10.64
C ILE A 848 -11.13 41.69 11.25
#